data_AF-A0A5N6W0M3-F1
#
_entry.id   AF-A0A5N6W0M3-F1
#
_cell.length_a   1.000
_cell.length_b   1.000
_cell.length_c   1.000
_cell.angle_alpha   90.00
_cell.angle_beta   90.00
_cell.angle_gamma   90.00
#
_symmetry.space_group_name_H-M   'P 1'
#
loop_
_entity.id
_entity.type
_entity.pdbx_description
1 polymer ?
#
loop_
_entity_poly.entity_id
_entity_poly.type
_entity_poly.pdbx_seq_one_letter_code
_entity_poly.pdbx_strand_id
1 'polypeptide(L)'
;MVRLSTFIVTILSSTALASELLIDTTSGPVEGFYNSSSVRAFLGIPYAEPATGSRRFKPPVPKSRSNQTVQADSFPPTCPGQYTFSNESIWSVLPYMPWNTESMSEDCLAINIWAPKSKKGNGKSAVMMFIYGGGFTQGGTAIPFYDGTNLVEDHQDIVVVTFNYRVSIFGYPNAPGLERGQQNVGLLDQRLAVEWVHRNIAQFGGDPSRIMLFGQSAGAASTDLYTYAELTFIDVQYPKNPIIHGVIMQSGAASIIINDDKTHQNWQKLSQALGCSTLQCMQDKPWEDILEELSSGSYSFSPFPDNVTAFADFEARAKQGGLARLPTLIGGADREASANMNLSSTSINETLVYTGTQSTFNCPIVETVGNRLEQEIPTWRYLYHGNWSSLSPTPWLGAYHSSDVPIVFGTYNKTTIQPSSSPAEVAASKYIQGAWVAFAKDPWNGLSNYGWPQFTSQDRSLVNLALDNRATATIGSAEKWDSHCRGGKYTRRIKCDETPESCRNCTSTGRKCEYDIQRLPRQLPGKRSTVGSIVRSTNIADGFRWKITSDERLCFSFFQHRSLPTIIGYFDSPLWQRLLLQLSQVDQAVYHAVVAFSAIHADYEARGNPLAIQSLDNSWQRFAIDQCGRAYALLIARSASQDPTLQQVTLVCCMLFVLSELMRGYYDLAFTHLRNGLQILKDAGCRQLPDACPAHTSTIEQSLVDTFSHLDMQSAYFGVGEPVLPVQLGLSLRESDEGDAKPFQHVCEARRVLDRLMGAVFQFHTSVSSLSPTEISVKYGYLSTRQFDLCSQLRHFSRAFDPLYKSVFAHCGSKEKRGVDLIYLHHLSLSTILETCLLDRTKEILNHYTPTFENIVTLAEAITASFTERPSILLHMGVIAPLFFVSTECSEHEVRWRAIRALQSWPHREGTWDSSLVARIAIETIKAEEQTVKEGGQSSHVSHAYTTVSPEDQSYGQMVYTLDDGDEVQSRTFSLE
;
A
#
# COMPACT_ATOMS: atom_id res chain seq x y z
N MET A 1 -79.59 56.28 -25.41
CA MET A 1 -79.19 56.26 -26.83
C MET A 1 -77.69 56.48 -26.89
N VAL A 2 -76.96 55.47 -27.41
CA VAL A 2 -75.60 55.53 -28.01
C VAL A 2 -74.43 55.90 -27.08
N ARG A 3 -73.31 55.16 -26.95
CA ARG A 3 -72.78 53.82 -27.32
C ARG A 3 -71.48 53.69 -26.50
N LEU A 4 -71.30 52.65 -25.70
CA LEU A 4 -70.32 51.56 -25.92
C LEU A 4 -68.99 52.00 -26.58
N SER A 5 -67.94 52.28 -25.80
CA SER A 5 -66.51 52.25 -26.22
C SER A 5 -65.54 52.45 -25.04
N THR A 6 -65.46 51.52 -24.07
CA THR A 6 -64.36 51.54 -23.07
C THR A 6 -64.05 50.18 -22.41
N PHE A 7 -64.21 49.05 -23.12
CA PHE A 7 -63.94 47.73 -22.53
C PHE A 7 -63.10 46.77 -23.38
N ILE A 8 -62.36 47.25 -24.38
CA ILE A 8 -61.46 46.41 -25.20
C ILE A 8 -60.16 47.17 -25.53
N VAL A 9 -59.25 47.32 -24.55
CA VAL A 9 -57.80 47.55 -24.81
C VAL A 9 -56.88 46.88 -23.76
N THR A 10 -57.39 46.41 -22.62
CA THR A 10 -56.56 45.83 -21.53
C THR A 10 -56.41 44.29 -21.52
N ILE A 11 -56.51 43.60 -22.67
CA ILE A 11 -56.33 42.13 -22.72
C ILE A 11 -55.29 41.67 -23.76
N LEU A 12 -54.27 42.49 -24.07
CA LEU A 12 -53.17 42.07 -24.96
C LEU A 12 -51.85 42.74 -24.55
N SER A 13 -51.35 42.46 -23.34
CA SER A 13 -49.94 42.64 -22.94
C SER A 13 -49.58 41.86 -21.66
N SER A 14 -50.23 40.71 -21.43
CA SER A 14 -49.84 39.76 -20.37
C SER A 14 -49.40 38.43 -20.97
N THR A 15 -48.67 38.46 -22.09
CA THR A 15 -47.86 37.31 -22.49
C THR A 15 -46.75 37.20 -21.45
N ALA A 16 -46.91 36.21 -20.59
CA ALA A 16 -46.00 35.79 -19.54
C ALA A 16 -44.53 36.09 -19.86
N LEU A 17 -43.87 36.87 -19.00
CA LEU A 17 -42.45 36.65 -18.73
C LEU A 17 -42.35 35.21 -18.21
N ALA A 18 -42.05 34.26 -19.11
CA ALA A 18 -41.69 32.92 -18.70
C ALA A 18 -40.46 33.05 -17.77
N SER A 19 -40.58 32.56 -16.53
CA SER A 19 -39.49 32.51 -15.57
C SER A 19 -38.27 31.83 -16.21
N GLU A 20 -37.08 32.40 -16.11
CA GLU A 20 -35.81 31.78 -16.60
C GLU A 20 -35.50 30.45 -15.90
N LEU A 21 -36.23 30.16 -14.82
CA LEU A 21 -36.18 28.92 -14.05
C LEU A 21 -37.21 27.89 -14.53
N LEU A 22 -38.16 28.24 -15.40
CA LEU A 22 -39.14 27.29 -15.96
C LEU A 22 -38.71 26.87 -17.36
N ILE A 23 -38.27 25.61 -17.49
CA ILE A 23 -37.70 25.04 -18.71
C ILE A 23 -38.57 23.89 -19.20
N ASP A 24 -39.00 23.93 -20.46
CA ASP A 24 -39.72 22.82 -21.09
C ASP A 24 -38.74 21.77 -21.62
N THR A 25 -38.96 20.50 -21.27
CA THR A 25 -38.12 19.36 -21.66
C THR A 25 -38.95 18.25 -22.30
N THR A 26 -38.30 17.21 -22.81
CA THR A 26 -38.98 16.00 -23.28
C THR A 26 -39.73 15.26 -22.16
N SER A 27 -39.34 15.44 -20.88
CA SER A 27 -40.04 14.86 -19.72
C SER A 27 -41.23 15.70 -19.26
N GLY A 28 -41.34 16.95 -19.70
CA GLY A 28 -42.32 17.93 -19.24
C GLY A 28 -41.68 19.24 -18.77
N PRO A 29 -42.47 20.20 -18.25
CA PRO A 29 -41.96 21.44 -17.68
C PRO A 29 -41.21 21.17 -16.36
N VAL A 30 -40.09 21.85 -16.17
CA VAL A 30 -39.20 21.74 -14.99
C VAL A 30 -38.95 23.13 -14.43
N GLU A 31 -39.14 23.32 -13.14
CA GLU A 31 -38.88 24.57 -12.44
C GLU A 31 -37.68 24.41 -11.51
N GLY A 32 -36.59 25.14 -11.77
CA GLY A 32 -35.38 25.17 -10.95
C GLY A 32 -35.35 26.33 -9.96
N PHE A 33 -34.16 26.60 -9.41
CA PHE A 33 -33.94 27.69 -8.45
C PHE A 33 -32.57 28.35 -8.66
N TYR A 34 -32.35 29.50 -8.02
CA TYR A 34 -31.03 30.13 -7.98
C TYR A 34 -30.22 29.55 -6.83
N ASN A 35 -29.19 28.76 -7.14
CA ASN A 35 -28.29 28.23 -6.11
C ASN A 35 -27.27 29.28 -5.66
N SER A 36 -27.01 30.29 -6.50
CA SER A 36 -26.21 31.46 -6.15
C SER A 36 -26.66 32.70 -6.95
N SER A 37 -25.97 33.82 -6.75
CA SER A 37 -26.23 35.05 -7.51
C SER A 37 -26.00 34.91 -9.03
N SER A 38 -25.19 33.93 -9.45
CA SER A 38 -24.76 33.72 -10.84
C SER A 38 -25.10 32.33 -11.41
N VAL A 39 -25.56 31.39 -10.57
CA VAL A 39 -25.88 30.00 -10.97
C VAL A 39 -27.34 29.69 -10.71
N ARG A 40 -27.97 29.09 -11.72
CA ARG A 40 -29.26 28.41 -11.60
C ARG A 40 -29.05 26.90 -11.57
N ALA A 41 -29.79 26.22 -10.70
CA ALA A 41 -29.73 24.78 -10.52
C ALA A 41 -31.10 24.15 -10.74
N PHE A 42 -31.07 22.92 -11.26
CA PHE A 42 -32.23 22.07 -11.49
C PHE A 42 -31.85 20.67 -11.01
N LEU A 43 -32.32 20.27 -9.84
CA LEU A 43 -31.95 19.02 -9.19
C LEU A 43 -33.11 18.02 -9.28
N GLY A 44 -32.83 16.75 -9.58
CA GLY A 44 -33.86 15.70 -9.55
C GLY A 44 -34.79 15.62 -10.76
N ILE A 45 -34.33 15.98 -11.97
CA ILE A 45 -35.15 15.88 -13.20
C ILE A 45 -35.25 14.42 -13.67
N PRO A 46 -36.45 13.79 -13.73
CA PRO A 46 -36.58 12.41 -14.17
C PRO A 46 -36.29 12.26 -15.67
N TYR A 47 -35.34 11.39 -16.01
CA TYR A 47 -34.99 11.08 -17.41
C TYR A 47 -35.50 9.71 -17.88
N ALA A 48 -35.85 8.84 -16.94
CA ALA A 48 -36.40 7.51 -17.17
C ALA A 48 -37.67 7.28 -16.35
N GLU A 49 -38.51 6.34 -16.79
CA GLU A 49 -39.59 5.79 -15.96
C GLU A 49 -39.00 4.97 -14.81
N PRO A 50 -39.64 4.97 -13.62
CA PRO A 50 -39.18 4.23 -12.44
C PRO A 50 -38.91 2.74 -12.77
N ALA A 51 -37.77 2.24 -12.34
CA ALA A 51 -37.30 0.88 -12.63
C ALA A 51 -37.69 -0.12 -11.51
N THR A 52 -38.92 0.00 -11.00
CA THR A 52 -39.46 -0.77 -9.88
C THR A 52 -40.24 -2.01 -10.32
N GLY A 53 -40.49 -2.94 -9.38
CA GLY A 53 -41.35 -4.10 -9.58
C GLY A 53 -40.97 -4.92 -10.83
N SER A 54 -41.92 -5.12 -11.75
CA SER A 54 -41.70 -5.91 -12.99
C SER A 54 -40.68 -5.30 -13.96
N ARG A 55 -40.24 -4.04 -13.73
CA ARG A 55 -39.17 -3.35 -14.48
C ARG A 55 -37.82 -3.40 -13.77
N ARG A 56 -37.74 -3.89 -12.53
CA ARG A 56 -36.47 -4.15 -11.85
C ARG A 56 -35.62 -5.08 -12.72
N PHE A 57 -34.32 -4.81 -12.82
CA PHE A 57 -33.36 -5.54 -13.65
C PHE A 57 -33.54 -5.42 -15.18
N LYS A 58 -34.54 -4.67 -15.66
CA LYS A 58 -34.76 -4.46 -17.10
C LYS A 58 -34.15 -3.14 -17.59
N PRO A 59 -33.90 -3.01 -18.91
CA PRO A 59 -33.47 -1.77 -19.51
C PRO A 59 -34.35 -0.56 -19.13
N PRO A 60 -33.77 0.64 -18.99
CA PRO A 60 -34.53 1.84 -18.70
C PRO A 60 -35.46 2.19 -19.88
N VAL A 61 -36.51 2.93 -19.57
CA VAL A 61 -37.47 3.42 -20.57
C VAL A 61 -37.47 4.94 -20.43
N PRO A 62 -37.35 5.70 -21.53
CA PRO A 62 -37.42 7.17 -21.49
C PRO A 62 -38.65 7.66 -20.72
N LYS A 63 -38.48 8.70 -19.89
CA LYS A 63 -39.60 9.28 -19.16
C LYS A 63 -40.67 9.80 -20.13
N SER A 64 -41.92 9.37 -19.93
CA SER A 64 -43.05 9.88 -20.70
C SER A 64 -43.29 11.34 -20.35
N ARG A 65 -43.59 12.17 -21.36
CA ARG A 65 -43.87 13.59 -21.14
C ARG A 65 -45.10 13.75 -20.24
N SER A 66 -44.94 14.50 -19.14
CA SER A 66 -46.03 14.92 -18.26
C SER A 66 -46.34 16.41 -18.45
N ASN A 67 -47.60 16.80 -18.20
CA ASN A 67 -47.99 18.22 -18.13
C ASN A 67 -47.78 18.82 -16.74
N GLN A 68 -47.44 18.00 -15.73
CA GLN A 68 -47.13 18.48 -14.39
C GLN A 68 -45.72 19.05 -14.35
N THR A 69 -45.58 20.24 -13.75
CA THR A 69 -44.26 20.85 -13.53
C THR A 69 -43.50 20.08 -12.47
N VAL A 70 -42.30 19.61 -12.82
CA VAL A 70 -41.35 19.02 -11.87
C VAL A 70 -40.69 20.17 -11.11
N GLN A 71 -40.84 20.18 -9.78
CA GLN A 71 -40.08 21.08 -8.89
C GLN A 71 -38.69 20.47 -8.71
N ALA A 72 -37.68 21.10 -9.30
CA ALA A 72 -36.31 20.61 -9.39
C ALA A 72 -35.39 21.35 -8.40
N ASP A 73 -35.75 21.31 -7.12
CA ASP A 73 -35.10 22.05 -6.02
C ASP A 73 -34.33 21.15 -5.04
N SER A 74 -34.34 19.84 -5.26
CA SER A 74 -33.77 18.84 -4.36
C SER A 74 -33.12 17.69 -5.12
N PHE A 75 -32.06 17.12 -4.54
CA PHE A 75 -31.40 15.95 -5.14
C PHE A 75 -32.35 14.75 -5.17
N PRO A 76 -32.25 13.90 -6.20
CA PRO A 76 -33.06 12.68 -6.26
C PRO A 76 -32.68 11.70 -5.14
N PRO A 77 -33.57 10.76 -4.80
CA PRO A 77 -33.23 9.61 -3.97
C PRO A 77 -31.97 8.90 -4.48
N THR A 78 -31.14 8.45 -3.55
CA THR A 78 -29.97 7.62 -3.88
C THR A 78 -30.45 6.23 -4.32
N CYS A 79 -29.83 5.66 -5.36
CA CYS A 79 -30.19 4.32 -5.83
C CYS A 79 -29.83 3.25 -4.77
N PRO A 80 -30.63 2.18 -4.61
CA PRO A 80 -30.30 1.08 -3.71
C PRO A 80 -28.94 0.46 -4.03
N GLY A 81 -28.09 0.33 -3.03
CA GLY A 81 -26.69 -0.10 -3.14
C GLY A 81 -26.05 -0.33 -1.78
N GLN A 82 -24.76 -0.62 -1.75
CA GLN A 82 -24.02 -0.95 -0.51
C GLN A 82 -23.26 0.29 0.00
N TYR A 83 -23.78 1.00 1.00
CA TYR A 83 -23.20 2.27 1.48
C TYR A 83 -22.48 2.16 2.83
N THR A 84 -21.81 1.04 3.08
CA THR A 84 -21.13 0.79 4.36
C THR A 84 -19.61 0.73 4.17
N PHE A 85 -18.89 1.50 4.99
CA PHE A 85 -17.43 1.47 5.10
C PHE A 85 -17.03 1.32 6.55
N SER A 86 -15.81 0.85 6.80
CA SER A 86 -15.22 0.93 8.13
C SER A 86 -15.12 2.41 8.55
N ASN A 87 -15.30 2.68 9.85
CA ASN A 87 -15.15 4.03 10.41
C ASN A 87 -13.72 4.59 10.29
N GLU A 88 -12.77 3.78 9.80
CA GLU A 88 -11.36 4.13 9.66
C GLU A 88 -10.93 4.27 8.18
N SER A 89 -11.88 4.29 7.25
CA SER A 89 -11.62 4.52 5.81
C SER A 89 -11.71 6.01 5.49
N ILE A 90 -10.91 6.49 4.52
CA ILE A 90 -11.04 7.86 4.01
C ILE A 90 -12.45 8.15 3.44
N TRP A 91 -13.16 7.12 2.98
CA TRP A 91 -14.54 7.22 2.47
C TRP A 91 -15.62 7.41 3.53
N SER A 92 -15.32 7.10 4.79
CA SER A 92 -16.21 7.40 5.91
C SER A 92 -15.85 8.72 6.61
N VAL A 93 -14.59 9.14 6.53
CA VAL A 93 -14.13 10.40 7.15
C VAL A 93 -14.47 11.63 6.30
N LEU A 94 -14.38 11.52 4.97
CA LEU A 94 -14.66 12.61 4.04
C LEU A 94 -15.99 12.41 3.29
N PRO A 95 -16.61 13.49 2.76
CA PRO A 95 -17.94 13.43 2.15
C PRO A 95 -17.92 12.85 0.72
N TYR A 96 -17.46 11.60 0.60
CA TYR A 96 -17.48 10.79 -0.63
C TYR A 96 -18.73 9.89 -0.75
N MET A 97 -19.61 9.90 0.26
CA MET A 97 -20.90 9.20 0.23
C MET A 97 -22.06 10.18 0.03
N PRO A 98 -23.16 9.74 -0.61
CA PRO A 98 -24.38 10.53 -0.63
C PRO A 98 -24.84 10.77 0.81
N TRP A 99 -25.08 12.03 1.18
CA TRP A 99 -25.63 12.40 2.48
C TRP A 99 -27.09 11.94 2.71
N ASN A 100 -27.79 11.49 1.67
CA ASN A 100 -29.21 11.12 1.71
C ASN A 100 -29.44 9.60 1.58
N THR A 101 -28.50 8.76 2.05
CA THR A 101 -28.61 7.30 2.03
C THR A 101 -29.77 6.74 2.84
N GLU A 102 -30.30 7.49 3.82
CA GLU A 102 -31.53 7.11 4.55
C GLU A 102 -32.79 7.19 3.68
N SER A 103 -32.72 7.87 2.54
CA SER A 103 -33.82 8.08 1.58
C SER A 103 -33.63 7.31 0.28
N MET A 104 -33.00 6.13 0.32
CA MET A 104 -32.83 5.29 -0.86
C MET A 104 -34.16 4.91 -1.52
N SER A 105 -34.18 4.84 -2.85
CA SER A 105 -35.36 4.42 -3.61
C SER A 105 -34.97 3.87 -4.98
N GLU A 106 -35.63 2.80 -5.42
CA GLU A 106 -35.51 2.29 -6.80
C GLU A 106 -35.97 3.30 -7.86
N ASP A 107 -36.80 4.28 -7.48
CA ASP A 107 -37.12 5.45 -8.30
C ASP A 107 -36.05 6.55 -8.12
N CYS A 108 -34.84 6.26 -8.60
CA CYS A 108 -33.67 7.13 -8.43
C CYS A 108 -33.16 7.78 -9.74
N LEU A 109 -33.72 7.42 -10.91
CA LEU A 109 -33.16 7.78 -12.23
C LEU A 109 -33.48 9.22 -12.63
N ALA A 110 -32.66 10.14 -12.13
CA ALA A 110 -32.80 11.57 -12.38
C ALA A 110 -31.46 12.26 -12.71
N ILE A 111 -31.56 13.45 -13.29
CA ILE A 111 -30.47 14.33 -13.73
C ILE A 111 -30.49 15.62 -12.88
N ASN A 112 -29.30 16.15 -12.59
CA ASN A 112 -29.09 17.47 -12.00
C ASN A 112 -28.30 18.36 -12.96
N ILE A 113 -28.64 19.65 -13.04
CA ILE A 113 -28.03 20.60 -13.96
C ILE A 113 -27.70 21.89 -13.20
N TRP A 114 -26.45 22.37 -13.35
CA TRP A 114 -26.03 23.72 -12.95
C TRP A 114 -25.68 24.50 -14.21
N ALA A 115 -26.28 25.67 -14.36
CA ALA A 115 -26.08 26.53 -15.52
C ALA A 115 -25.90 28.01 -15.11
N PRO A 116 -25.18 28.80 -15.92
CA PRO A 116 -25.06 30.24 -15.69
C PRO A 116 -26.44 30.93 -15.74
N LYS A 117 -26.61 31.96 -14.92
CA LYS A 117 -27.81 32.81 -14.91
C LYS A 117 -27.95 33.62 -16.20
N SER A 118 -26.85 34.18 -16.70
CA SER A 118 -26.84 34.99 -17.92
C SER A 118 -26.20 34.23 -19.08
N LYS A 119 -26.85 34.21 -20.25
CA LYS A 119 -26.26 33.70 -21.50
C LYS A 119 -25.16 34.65 -21.97
N LYS A 120 -23.88 34.37 -21.66
CA LYS A 120 -22.73 35.09 -22.25
C LYS A 120 -22.33 34.44 -23.59
N GLY A 121 -22.02 35.26 -24.59
CA GLY A 121 -21.66 34.82 -25.96
C GLY A 121 -22.89 34.39 -26.80
N ASN A 122 -22.65 33.80 -27.98
CA ASN A 122 -23.70 33.36 -28.93
C ASN A 122 -24.66 32.26 -28.41
N GLY A 123 -24.74 32.02 -27.10
CA GLY A 123 -25.78 31.21 -26.46
C GLY A 123 -25.55 29.70 -26.46
N LYS A 124 -24.30 29.22 -26.47
CA LYS A 124 -23.97 27.79 -26.55
C LYS A 124 -22.81 27.42 -25.61
N SER A 125 -23.08 27.20 -24.31
CA SER A 125 -22.07 26.78 -23.33
C SER A 125 -21.61 25.34 -23.56
N ALA A 126 -20.35 24.99 -23.24
CA ALA A 126 -19.92 23.59 -23.30
C ALA A 126 -20.59 22.79 -22.16
N VAL A 127 -20.88 21.51 -22.36
CA VAL A 127 -21.60 20.68 -21.39
C VAL A 127 -20.64 19.65 -20.82
N MET A 128 -20.41 19.72 -19.51
CA MET A 128 -19.60 18.75 -18.76
C MET A 128 -20.54 17.80 -18.03
N MET A 129 -20.59 16.53 -18.46
CA MET A 129 -21.48 15.52 -17.90
C MET A 129 -20.68 14.51 -17.07
N PHE A 130 -20.91 14.49 -15.75
CA PHE A 130 -20.16 13.68 -14.80
C PHE A 130 -20.85 12.34 -14.49
N ILE A 131 -20.08 11.25 -14.58
CA ILE A 131 -20.44 9.92 -14.09
C ILE A 131 -19.69 9.65 -12.79
N TYR A 132 -20.41 9.43 -11.69
CA TYR A 132 -19.79 9.13 -10.40
C TYR A 132 -19.14 7.74 -10.36
N GLY A 133 -18.16 7.59 -9.45
CA GLY A 133 -17.53 6.32 -9.12
C GLY A 133 -18.28 5.52 -8.04
N GLY A 134 -17.59 4.58 -7.39
CA GLY A 134 -18.19 3.72 -6.35
C GLY A 134 -18.25 2.24 -6.74
N GLY A 135 -17.26 1.76 -7.50
CA GLY A 135 -17.07 0.33 -7.77
C GLY A 135 -18.21 -0.38 -8.50
N PHE A 136 -19.18 0.36 -9.04
CA PHE A 136 -20.46 -0.13 -9.55
C PHE A 136 -21.42 -0.70 -8.50
N THR A 137 -21.08 -0.71 -7.21
CA THR A 137 -21.90 -1.25 -6.11
C THR A 137 -22.66 -0.17 -5.33
N GLN A 138 -22.23 1.08 -5.47
CA GLN A 138 -22.71 2.24 -4.72
C GLN A 138 -22.41 3.54 -5.49
N GLY A 139 -22.76 4.67 -4.89
CA GLY A 139 -22.52 6.02 -5.41
C GLY A 139 -23.83 6.81 -5.57
N GLY A 140 -23.73 8.09 -5.89
CA GLY A 140 -24.90 8.92 -6.09
C GLY A 140 -24.53 10.36 -6.42
N THR A 141 -25.49 11.10 -6.96
CA THR A 141 -25.27 12.51 -7.32
C THR A 141 -25.34 13.47 -6.15
N ALA A 142 -25.93 13.06 -5.03
CA ALA A 142 -26.04 13.86 -3.82
C ALA A 142 -24.73 13.88 -3.00
N ILE A 143 -23.59 13.51 -3.57
CA ILE A 143 -22.29 13.61 -2.89
C ILE A 143 -21.85 15.09 -2.88
N PRO A 144 -21.53 15.69 -1.72
CA PRO A 144 -21.18 17.11 -1.63
C PRO A 144 -20.02 17.55 -2.53
N PHE A 145 -19.09 16.65 -2.84
CA PHE A 145 -17.98 16.91 -3.76
C PHE A 145 -18.35 16.97 -5.24
N TYR A 146 -19.60 16.65 -5.62
CA TYR A 146 -20.07 16.72 -7.01
C TYR A 146 -20.98 17.94 -7.27
N ASP A 147 -21.06 18.88 -6.31
CA ASP A 147 -21.81 20.13 -6.48
C ASP A 147 -21.16 20.99 -7.58
N GLY A 148 -21.87 21.16 -8.69
CA GLY A 148 -21.38 21.89 -9.86
C GLY A 148 -21.33 23.42 -9.69
N THR A 149 -21.78 23.96 -8.55
CA THR A 149 -21.95 25.41 -8.37
C THR A 149 -20.64 26.17 -8.53
N ASN A 150 -19.60 25.82 -7.78
CA ASN A 150 -18.32 26.54 -7.79
C ASN A 150 -17.68 26.49 -9.18
N LEU A 151 -17.73 25.32 -9.84
CA LEU A 151 -17.22 25.14 -11.19
C LEU A 151 -17.94 26.05 -12.23
N VAL A 152 -19.26 26.19 -12.14
CA VAL A 152 -20.02 27.11 -13.03
C VAL A 152 -19.79 28.57 -12.65
N GLU A 153 -19.64 28.90 -11.37
CA GLU A 153 -19.29 30.26 -10.92
C GLU A 153 -17.95 30.72 -11.49
N ASP A 154 -16.92 29.89 -11.38
CA ASP A 154 -15.59 30.18 -11.91
C ASP A 154 -15.56 30.18 -13.46
N HIS A 155 -16.47 29.45 -14.11
CA HIS A 155 -16.56 29.33 -15.56
C HIS A 155 -17.99 29.53 -16.10
N GLN A 156 -18.37 30.79 -16.32
CA GLN A 156 -19.71 31.22 -16.75
C GLN A 156 -20.10 30.87 -18.21
N ASP A 157 -19.37 29.96 -18.86
CA ASP A 157 -19.57 29.51 -20.24
C ASP A 157 -19.57 27.98 -20.40
N ILE A 158 -19.83 27.27 -19.29
CA ILE A 158 -20.10 25.84 -19.23
C ILE A 158 -21.45 25.55 -18.55
N VAL A 159 -21.95 24.33 -18.72
CA VAL A 159 -23.07 23.73 -17.98
C VAL A 159 -22.57 22.42 -17.39
N VAL A 160 -22.81 22.19 -16.11
CA VAL A 160 -22.43 20.96 -15.42
C VAL A 160 -23.67 20.08 -15.24
N VAL A 161 -23.55 18.80 -15.56
CA VAL A 161 -24.61 17.81 -15.45
C VAL A 161 -24.12 16.63 -14.63
N THR A 162 -24.90 16.20 -13.63
CA THR A 162 -24.69 14.93 -12.91
C THR A 162 -25.97 14.10 -13.01
N PHE A 163 -25.90 12.78 -12.89
CA PHE A 163 -27.09 11.94 -12.97
C PHE A 163 -26.91 10.62 -12.23
N ASN A 164 -28.03 10.06 -11.76
CA ASN A 164 -28.05 8.73 -11.14
C ASN A 164 -28.18 7.62 -12.19
N TYR A 165 -27.49 6.52 -11.95
CA TYR A 165 -27.65 5.25 -12.67
C TYR A 165 -27.73 4.10 -11.65
N ARG A 166 -28.44 3.02 -11.97
CA ARG A 166 -28.56 1.89 -11.04
C ARG A 166 -27.20 1.22 -10.79
N VAL A 167 -26.97 0.81 -9.55
CA VAL A 167 -25.74 0.17 -9.06
C VAL A 167 -26.05 -1.20 -8.45
N SER A 168 -25.01 -1.93 -8.04
CA SER A 168 -25.09 -3.28 -7.48
C SER A 168 -25.88 -4.23 -8.39
N ILE A 169 -26.60 -5.19 -7.81
CA ILE A 169 -27.49 -6.10 -8.54
C ILE A 169 -28.57 -5.36 -9.35
N PHE A 170 -29.02 -4.18 -8.91
CA PHE A 170 -30.06 -3.42 -9.61
C PHE A 170 -29.57 -2.86 -10.96
N GLY A 171 -28.27 -2.56 -11.05
CA GLY A 171 -27.60 -2.09 -12.26
C GLY A 171 -26.95 -3.21 -13.09
N TYR A 172 -26.45 -4.24 -12.43
CA TYR A 172 -25.61 -5.28 -13.04
C TYR A 172 -26.06 -6.70 -12.65
N PRO A 173 -27.34 -7.05 -12.85
CA PRO A 173 -27.91 -8.29 -12.32
C PRO A 173 -27.32 -9.55 -12.94
N ASN A 174 -26.90 -9.48 -14.21
CA ASN A 174 -26.51 -10.64 -15.01
C ASN A 174 -27.49 -11.83 -14.82
N ALA A 175 -28.79 -11.55 -14.82
CA ALA A 175 -29.81 -12.54 -14.49
C ALA A 175 -30.09 -13.50 -15.66
N PRO A 176 -30.29 -14.81 -15.39
CA PRO A 176 -30.83 -15.74 -16.37
C PRO A 176 -32.21 -15.27 -16.84
N GLY A 177 -32.41 -15.20 -18.16
CA GLY A 177 -33.65 -14.76 -18.79
C GLY A 177 -33.64 -13.33 -19.32
N LEU A 178 -32.57 -12.56 -19.08
CA LEU A 178 -32.32 -11.31 -19.80
C LEU A 178 -31.70 -11.60 -21.17
N GLU A 179 -32.16 -10.90 -22.22
CA GLU A 179 -31.59 -11.03 -23.56
C GLU A 179 -30.19 -10.42 -23.60
N ARG A 180 -29.36 -10.85 -24.56
CA ARG A 180 -28.02 -10.29 -24.77
C ARG A 180 -28.11 -8.77 -24.97
N GLY A 181 -27.30 -8.01 -24.24
CA GLY A 181 -27.31 -6.53 -24.25
C GLY A 181 -28.20 -5.91 -23.17
N GLN A 182 -28.94 -6.72 -22.40
CA GLN A 182 -29.80 -6.27 -21.30
C GLN A 182 -29.20 -6.55 -19.91
N GLN A 183 -28.01 -7.16 -19.83
CA GLN A 183 -27.40 -7.59 -18.57
C GLN A 183 -26.79 -6.44 -17.76
N ASN A 184 -26.34 -5.37 -18.41
CA ASN A 184 -25.68 -4.22 -17.79
C ASN A 184 -26.60 -2.99 -17.80
N VAL A 185 -27.77 -3.09 -17.15
CA VAL A 185 -28.79 -2.03 -17.20
C VAL A 185 -28.32 -0.70 -16.63
N GLY A 186 -27.36 -0.69 -15.71
CA GLY A 186 -26.71 0.53 -15.22
C GLY A 186 -25.95 1.30 -16.31
N LEU A 187 -25.32 0.61 -17.27
CA LEU A 187 -24.70 1.27 -18.45
C LEU A 187 -25.78 1.80 -19.41
N LEU A 188 -26.92 1.11 -19.52
CA LEU A 188 -28.06 1.56 -20.32
C LEU A 188 -28.73 2.79 -19.71
N ASP A 189 -28.78 2.89 -18.38
CA ASP A 189 -29.24 4.08 -17.65
C ASP A 189 -28.37 5.29 -18.00
N GLN A 190 -27.04 5.14 -17.93
CA GLN A 190 -26.09 6.17 -18.33
C GLN A 190 -26.27 6.59 -19.80
N ARG A 191 -26.45 5.63 -20.70
CA ARG A 191 -26.71 5.90 -22.12
C ARG A 191 -27.97 6.75 -22.30
N LEU A 192 -29.07 6.37 -21.65
CA LEU A 192 -30.33 7.09 -21.75
C LEU A 192 -30.23 8.49 -21.16
N ALA A 193 -29.46 8.69 -20.08
CA ALA A 193 -29.17 10.01 -19.53
C ALA A 193 -28.45 10.90 -20.55
N VAL A 194 -27.41 10.38 -21.24
CA VAL A 194 -26.68 11.14 -22.28
C VAL A 194 -27.62 11.53 -23.42
N GLU A 195 -28.50 10.62 -23.85
CA GLU A 195 -29.50 10.91 -24.89
C GLU A 195 -30.54 11.95 -24.44
N TRP A 196 -30.94 11.91 -23.17
CA TRP A 196 -31.81 12.93 -22.60
C TRP A 196 -31.12 14.30 -22.59
N VAL A 197 -29.85 14.37 -22.15
CA VAL A 197 -29.07 15.61 -22.14
C VAL A 197 -28.93 16.15 -23.56
N HIS A 198 -28.56 15.30 -24.53
CA HIS A 198 -28.45 15.71 -25.94
C HIS A 198 -29.75 16.32 -26.49
N ARG A 199 -30.93 15.80 -26.11
CA ARG A 199 -32.23 16.35 -26.55
C ARG A 199 -32.62 17.66 -25.83
N ASN A 200 -32.18 17.86 -24.59
CA ASN A 200 -32.75 18.89 -23.71
C ASN A 200 -31.78 20.02 -23.32
N ILE A 201 -30.46 19.80 -23.37
CA ILE A 201 -29.50 20.72 -22.75
C ILE A 201 -29.47 22.11 -23.39
N ALA A 202 -29.90 22.23 -24.64
CA ALA A 202 -30.07 23.50 -25.34
C ALA A 202 -31.01 24.48 -24.62
N GLN A 203 -32.07 23.97 -23.99
CA GLN A 203 -32.99 24.81 -23.23
C GLN A 203 -32.35 25.33 -21.93
N PHE A 204 -31.37 24.60 -21.40
CA PHE A 204 -30.55 25.01 -20.25
C PHE A 204 -29.35 25.89 -20.65
N GLY A 205 -29.19 26.23 -21.94
CA GLY A 205 -28.11 27.07 -22.44
C GLY A 205 -26.82 26.32 -22.82
N GLY A 206 -26.81 24.99 -22.70
CA GLY A 206 -25.72 24.15 -23.18
C GLY A 206 -25.79 23.88 -24.67
N ASP A 207 -24.67 23.49 -25.26
CA ASP A 207 -24.58 23.08 -26.66
C ASP A 207 -24.64 21.55 -26.76
N PRO A 208 -25.70 20.97 -27.37
CA PRO A 208 -25.81 19.51 -27.50
C PRO A 208 -24.71 18.90 -28.39
N SER A 209 -24.04 19.71 -29.23
CA SER A 209 -22.88 19.26 -30.01
C SER A 209 -21.56 19.32 -29.24
N ARG A 210 -21.55 19.90 -28.04
CA ARG A 210 -20.37 20.03 -27.16
C ARG A 210 -20.60 19.41 -25.78
N ILE A 211 -21.13 18.18 -25.77
CA ILE A 211 -21.21 17.33 -24.58
C ILE A 211 -19.92 16.53 -24.38
N MET A 212 -19.18 16.84 -23.32
CA MET A 212 -18.01 16.12 -22.86
C MET A 212 -18.42 15.22 -21.69
N LEU A 213 -18.11 13.92 -21.80
CA LEU A 213 -18.38 12.95 -20.76
C LEU A 213 -17.13 12.77 -19.90
N PHE A 214 -17.26 12.93 -18.58
CA PHE A 214 -16.17 12.64 -17.67
C PHE A 214 -16.65 11.82 -16.48
N GLY A 215 -15.74 11.06 -15.88
CA GLY A 215 -16.06 10.31 -14.69
C GLY A 215 -14.83 9.98 -13.89
N GLN A 216 -15.07 9.46 -12.69
CA GLN A 216 -14.03 9.04 -11.77
C GLN A 216 -14.20 7.57 -11.36
N SER A 217 -13.12 6.80 -11.24
CA SER A 217 -13.15 5.38 -10.84
C SER A 217 -14.06 4.55 -11.76
N ALA A 218 -15.08 3.87 -11.22
CA ALA A 218 -16.13 3.19 -11.99
C ALA A 218 -16.86 4.11 -12.99
N GLY A 219 -16.95 5.41 -12.73
CA GLY A 219 -17.47 6.41 -13.66
C GLY A 219 -16.51 6.71 -14.83
N ALA A 220 -15.21 6.67 -14.60
CA ALA A 220 -14.20 6.72 -15.67
C ALA A 220 -14.21 5.41 -16.49
N ALA A 221 -14.35 4.26 -15.83
CA ALA A 221 -14.55 2.99 -16.52
C ALA A 221 -15.81 2.99 -17.39
N SER A 222 -16.93 3.51 -16.86
CA SER A 222 -18.17 3.75 -17.62
C SER A 222 -17.94 4.66 -18.83
N THR A 223 -17.19 5.75 -18.65
CA THR A 223 -16.84 6.69 -19.71
C THR A 223 -16.01 6.00 -20.81
N ASP A 224 -15.05 5.15 -20.45
CA ASP A 224 -14.27 4.37 -21.41
C ASP A 224 -15.13 3.33 -22.14
N LEU A 225 -15.96 2.56 -21.41
CA LEU A 225 -16.90 1.59 -21.97
C LEU A 225 -17.85 2.22 -22.99
N TYR A 226 -18.32 3.44 -22.72
CA TYR A 226 -19.15 4.21 -23.63
C TYR A 226 -18.49 4.46 -24.99
N THR A 227 -17.15 4.50 -25.06
CA THR A 227 -16.40 4.68 -26.32
C THR A 227 -16.31 3.40 -27.17
N TYR A 228 -16.61 2.24 -26.59
CA TYR A 228 -16.62 0.94 -27.29
C TYR A 228 -18.02 0.39 -27.56
N ALA A 229 -19.03 0.81 -26.79
CA ALA A 229 -20.37 0.24 -26.84
C ALA A 229 -21.01 0.36 -28.24
N GLU A 230 -21.66 -0.72 -28.69
CA GLU A 230 -22.23 -0.83 -30.05
C GLU A 230 -23.73 -0.44 -30.11
N LEU A 231 -24.33 0.02 -29.00
CA LEU A 231 -25.77 0.27 -28.89
C LEU A 231 -26.19 1.74 -29.03
N THR A 232 -27.32 1.93 -29.70
CA THR A 232 -28.17 3.13 -29.60
C THR A 232 -29.65 2.71 -29.55
N PHE A 233 -30.45 3.25 -28.63
CA PHE A 233 -31.92 3.07 -28.60
C PHE A 233 -32.64 3.79 -29.76
N ILE A 234 -31.90 4.60 -30.52
CA ILE A 234 -32.33 5.38 -31.68
C ILE A 234 -31.19 5.29 -32.69
N ASP A 235 -31.41 4.66 -33.85
CA ASP A 235 -30.53 4.60 -35.04
C ASP A 235 -29.20 5.40 -34.95
N VAL A 236 -28.06 4.71 -34.81
CA VAL A 236 -26.92 4.65 -35.75
C VAL A 236 -25.70 4.06 -35.01
N GLN A 237 -25.02 3.10 -35.68
CA GLN A 237 -23.70 2.50 -35.40
C GLN A 237 -22.72 3.35 -34.55
N TYR A 238 -22.90 3.42 -33.23
CA TYR A 238 -21.84 3.78 -32.28
C TYR A 238 -20.80 2.65 -32.36
N PRO A 239 -19.50 2.91 -32.62
CA PRO A 239 -18.69 4.10 -32.33
C PRO A 239 -18.56 5.16 -33.44
N LYS A 240 -19.20 5.00 -34.60
CA LYS A 240 -18.92 5.82 -35.80
C LYS A 240 -19.48 7.24 -35.73
N ASN A 241 -20.58 7.44 -35.00
CA ASN A 241 -21.24 8.74 -34.89
C ASN A 241 -21.54 9.07 -33.42
N PRO A 242 -20.54 9.50 -32.65
CA PRO A 242 -20.75 9.83 -31.25
C PRO A 242 -21.59 11.09 -31.04
N ILE A 243 -22.51 11.06 -30.07
CA ILE A 243 -23.32 12.21 -29.60
C ILE A 243 -22.64 13.01 -28.49
N ILE A 244 -21.39 12.64 -28.16
CA ILE A 244 -20.45 13.36 -27.31
C ILE A 244 -19.24 13.74 -28.16
N HIS A 245 -18.47 14.75 -27.75
CA HIS A 245 -17.32 15.25 -28.56
C HIS A 245 -15.95 15.06 -27.91
N GLY A 246 -15.87 14.57 -26.67
CA GLY A 246 -14.62 14.26 -25.97
C GLY A 246 -14.87 13.54 -24.64
N VAL A 247 -13.82 12.92 -24.08
CA VAL A 247 -13.91 12.19 -22.81
C VAL A 247 -12.79 12.53 -21.83
N ILE A 248 -13.09 12.61 -20.54
CA ILE A 248 -12.09 12.68 -19.46
C ILE A 248 -12.26 11.48 -18.51
N MET A 249 -11.17 10.77 -18.23
CA MET A 249 -11.17 9.57 -17.39
C MET A 249 -10.22 9.78 -16.20
N GLN A 250 -10.79 9.93 -15.01
CA GLN A 250 -10.06 10.14 -13.76
C GLN A 250 -9.95 8.82 -12.99
N SER A 251 -8.73 8.32 -12.78
CA SER A 251 -8.45 7.11 -12.00
C SER A 251 -9.27 5.89 -12.46
N GLY A 252 -9.49 5.72 -13.77
CA GLY A 252 -10.30 4.62 -14.28
C GLY A 252 -10.12 4.32 -15.76
N ALA A 253 -10.41 3.07 -16.13
CA ALA A 253 -10.36 2.53 -17.49
C ALA A 253 -11.34 1.35 -17.62
N ALA A 254 -11.75 1.00 -18.84
CA ALA A 254 -12.76 -0.03 -19.10
C ALA A 254 -12.40 -1.41 -18.52
N SER A 255 -11.10 -1.74 -18.42
CA SER A 255 -10.62 -3.05 -17.95
C SER A 255 -10.50 -3.20 -16.43
N ILE A 256 -10.69 -2.13 -15.63
CA ILE A 256 -10.46 -2.17 -14.17
C ILE A 256 -11.54 -2.97 -13.43
N ILE A 257 -12.81 -2.87 -13.83
CA ILE A 257 -13.94 -3.43 -13.07
C ILE A 257 -14.91 -4.14 -14.01
N ILE A 258 -14.45 -5.26 -14.58
CA ILE A 258 -15.24 -6.17 -15.41
C ILE A 258 -15.38 -7.51 -14.70
N ASN A 259 -16.61 -8.02 -14.58
CA ASN A 259 -16.93 -9.30 -13.96
C ASN A 259 -16.71 -10.47 -14.95
N ASP A 260 -16.19 -11.60 -14.49
CA ASP A 260 -16.01 -12.82 -15.32
C ASP A 260 -17.06 -13.91 -15.03
N ASP A 261 -18.16 -13.59 -14.34
CA ASP A 261 -19.25 -14.52 -14.04
C ASP A 261 -20.10 -14.87 -15.29
N LYS A 262 -19.55 -15.72 -16.15
CA LYS A 262 -20.20 -16.21 -17.37
C LYS A 262 -21.35 -17.18 -17.10
N THR A 263 -21.49 -17.65 -15.85
CA THR A 263 -22.41 -18.73 -15.46
C THR A 263 -23.57 -18.25 -14.60
N HIS A 264 -23.71 -16.94 -14.40
CA HIS A 264 -24.73 -16.33 -13.55
C HIS A 264 -24.66 -16.84 -12.08
N GLN A 265 -23.47 -17.22 -11.60
CA GLN A 265 -23.28 -17.79 -10.27
C GLN A 265 -23.66 -16.82 -9.14
N ASN A 266 -23.31 -15.53 -9.27
CA ASN A 266 -23.65 -14.53 -8.26
C ASN A 266 -25.17 -14.38 -8.14
N TRP A 267 -25.86 -14.29 -9.28
CA TRP A 267 -27.31 -14.25 -9.34
C TRP A 267 -27.93 -15.51 -8.71
N GLN A 268 -27.49 -16.70 -9.12
CA GLN A 268 -28.05 -17.97 -8.65
C GLN A 268 -27.88 -18.18 -7.15
N LYS A 269 -26.71 -17.87 -6.60
CA LYS A 269 -26.44 -17.98 -5.17
C LYS A 269 -27.32 -17.03 -4.36
N LEU A 270 -27.42 -15.77 -4.79
CA LEU A 270 -28.24 -14.78 -4.10
C LEU A 270 -29.73 -15.13 -4.20
N SER A 271 -30.22 -15.49 -5.40
CA SER A 271 -31.61 -15.86 -5.58
C SER A 271 -31.97 -17.09 -4.74
N GLN A 272 -31.09 -18.09 -4.67
CA GLN A 272 -31.28 -19.26 -3.84
C GLN A 272 -31.35 -18.91 -2.35
N ALA A 273 -30.48 -18.04 -1.86
CA ALA A 273 -30.49 -17.59 -0.47
C ALA A 273 -31.80 -16.87 -0.11
N LEU A 274 -32.35 -16.09 -1.04
CA LEU A 274 -33.63 -15.40 -0.90
C LEU A 274 -34.87 -16.30 -1.14
N GLY A 275 -34.66 -17.60 -1.41
CA GLY A 275 -35.74 -18.56 -1.70
C GLY A 275 -36.39 -18.37 -3.07
N CYS A 276 -35.68 -17.76 -4.02
CA CYS A 276 -36.14 -17.46 -5.37
C CYS A 276 -35.45 -18.32 -6.46
N SER A 277 -36.26 -18.78 -7.41
CA SER A 277 -35.81 -19.58 -8.57
C SER A 277 -36.06 -18.92 -9.93
N THR A 278 -36.76 -17.78 -9.97
CA THR A 278 -37.13 -17.08 -11.22
C THR A 278 -36.80 -15.59 -11.14
N LEU A 279 -36.65 -14.95 -12.30
CA LEU A 279 -36.50 -13.49 -12.40
C LEU A 279 -37.67 -12.76 -11.74
N GLN A 280 -38.90 -13.20 -12.01
CA GLN A 280 -40.11 -12.59 -11.43
C GLN A 280 -40.09 -12.66 -9.90
N CYS A 281 -39.69 -13.80 -9.31
CA CYS A 281 -39.55 -13.91 -7.86
C CYS A 281 -38.61 -12.84 -7.28
N MET A 282 -37.45 -12.63 -7.91
CA MET A 282 -36.49 -11.60 -7.49
C MET A 282 -37.01 -10.17 -7.73
N GLN A 283 -37.87 -9.96 -8.72
CA GLN A 283 -38.54 -8.68 -8.96
C GLN A 283 -39.63 -8.37 -7.92
N ASP A 284 -40.27 -9.39 -7.37
CA ASP A 284 -41.35 -9.26 -6.39
C ASP A 284 -40.84 -9.10 -4.93
N LYS A 285 -39.56 -9.36 -4.69
CA LYS A 285 -38.93 -9.15 -3.37
C LYS A 285 -38.86 -7.66 -3.01
N PRO A 286 -38.97 -7.27 -1.73
CA PRO A 286 -38.50 -5.96 -1.29
C PRO A 286 -37.03 -5.76 -1.67
N TRP A 287 -36.63 -4.56 -2.10
CA TRP A 287 -35.24 -4.31 -2.47
C TRP A 287 -34.33 -4.29 -1.23
N GLU A 288 -34.90 -3.97 -0.07
CA GLU A 288 -34.30 -3.97 1.24
C GLU A 288 -33.80 -5.38 1.61
N ASP A 289 -34.66 -6.40 1.45
CA ASP A 289 -34.30 -7.82 1.69
C ASP A 289 -33.13 -8.26 0.79
N ILE A 290 -33.10 -7.78 -0.46
CA ILE A 290 -32.01 -8.09 -1.41
C ILE A 290 -30.70 -7.46 -0.92
N LEU A 291 -30.73 -6.20 -0.45
CA LEU A 291 -29.54 -5.52 0.05
C LEU A 291 -29.05 -6.10 1.37
N GLU A 292 -29.95 -6.53 2.26
CA GLU A 292 -29.59 -7.18 3.52
C GLU A 292 -28.81 -8.46 3.23
N GLU A 293 -29.31 -9.31 2.33
CA GLU A 293 -28.60 -10.53 1.93
C GLU A 293 -27.28 -10.24 1.20
N LEU A 294 -27.25 -9.22 0.33
CA LEU A 294 -26.01 -8.78 -0.31
C LEU A 294 -24.94 -8.33 0.69
N SER A 295 -25.35 -7.80 1.84
CA SER A 295 -24.47 -7.31 2.89
C SER A 295 -23.97 -8.44 3.81
N SER A 296 -24.73 -9.53 3.93
CA SER A 296 -24.37 -10.70 4.76
C SER A 296 -23.52 -11.73 4.00
N GLY A 297 -23.66 -11.80 2.68
CA GLY A 297 -22.94 -12.74 1.82
C GLY A 297 -21.76 -12.14 1.04
N SER A 298 -21.10 -12.99 0.24
CA SER A 298 -20.01 -12.58 -0.66
C SER A 298 -20.46 -12.70 -2.12
N TYR A 299 -20.85 -11.57 -2.70
CA TYR A 299 -21.33 -11.45 -4.08
C TYR A 299 -20.58 -10.34 -4.81
N SER A 300 -20.47 -10.46 -6.13
CA SER A 300 -19.89 -9.41 -6.98
C SER A 300 -20.83 -9.13 -8.15
N PHE A 301 -21.38 -7.91 -8.17
CA PHE A 301 -22.23 -7.39 -9.24
C PHE A 301 -21.60 -6.12 -9.82
N SER A 302 -21.10 -6.25 -11.04
CA SER A 302 -20.41 -5.20 -11.81
C SER A 302 -20.55 -5.53 -13.30
N PRO A 303 -20.19 -4.61 -14.23
CA PRO A 303 -20.38 -4.84 -15.66
C PRO A 303 -19.79 -6.17 -16.14
N PHE A 304 -20.58 -6.92 -16.89
CA PHE A 304 -20.20 -8.22 -17.44
C PHE A 304 -20.02 -8.13 -18.98
N PRO A 305 -19.04 -8.82 -19.60
CA PRO A 305 -18.83 -8.82 -21.05
C PRO A 305 -19.97 -9.47 -21.86
N ASP A 306 -21.04 -8.73 -22.09
CA ASP A 306 -22.17 -9.13 -22.95
C ASP A 306 -21.87 -8.96 -24.46
N ASN A 307 -20.69 -8.45 -24.79
CA ASN A 307 -20.24 -8.12 -26.15
C ASN A 307 -21.17 -7.12 -26.85
N VAL A 308 -21.80 -6.23 -26.09
CA VAL A 308 -22.74 -5.22 -26.58
C VAL A 308 -22.53 -3.89 -25.84
N THR A 309 -22.63 -3.91 -24.51
CA THR A 309 -22.40 -2.77 -23.62
C THR A 309 -21.02 -2.81 -22.97
N ALA A 310 -20.50 -4.00 -22.69
CA ALA A 310 -19.17 -4.22 -22.17
C ALA A 310 -18.47 -5.39 -22.87
N PHE A 311 -17.14 -5.37 -22.84
CA PHE A 311 -16.28 -6.24 -23.63
C PHE A 311 -15.12 -6.77 -22.77
N ALA A 312 -14.45 -7.81 -23.28
CA ALA A 312 -13.25 -8.37 -22.64
C ALA A 312 -11.98 -8.15 -23.48
N ASP A 313 -12.12 -7.73 -24.75
CA ASP A 313 -11.07 -7.71 -25.76
C ASP A 313 -10.83 -6.30 -26.36
N PHE A 314 -10.66 -5.30 -25.49
CA PHE A 314 -10.55 -3.88 -25.87
C PHE A 314 -9.47 -3.60 -26.94
N GLU A 315 -8.27 -4.19 -26.81
CA GLU A 315 -7.19 -4.02 -27.82
C GLU A 315 -7.62 -4.52 -29.21
N ALA A 316 -8.22 -5.71 -29.27
CA ALA A 316 -8.65 -6.32 -30.54
C ALA A 316 -9.78 -5.50 -31.18
N ARG A 317 -10.72 -5.01 -30.37
CA ARG A 317 -11.82 -4.15 -30.82
C ARG A 317 -11.35 -2.80 -31.32
N ALA A 318 -10.43 -2.15 -30.62
CA ALA A 318 -9.83 -0.90 -31.07
C ALA A 318 -9.22 -1.06 -32.47
N LYS A 319 -8.46 -2.15 -32.70
CA LYS A 319 -7.85 -2.48 -34.01
C LYS A 319 -8.86 -2.76 -35.13
N GLN A 320 -10.05 -3.23 -34.78
CA GLN A 320 -11.13 -3.49 -35.73
C GLN A 320 -12.01 -2.26 -36.00
N GLY A 321 -11.64 -1.09 -35.46
CA GLY A 321 -12.42 0.15 -35.59
C GLY A 321 -13.63 0.22 -34.64
N GLY A 322 -13.63 -0.60 -33.59
CA GLY A 322 -14.66 -0.64 -32.54
C GLY A 322 -14.48 0.41 -31.44
N LEU A 323 -13.53 1.34 -31.58
CA LEU A 323 -13.28 2.44 -30.65
C LEU A 323 -13.69 3.79 -31.27
N ALA A 324 -14.50 4.57 -30.57
CA ALA A 324 -14.89 5.91 -31.01
C ALA A 324 -13.70 6.87 -31.08
N ARG A 325 -13.60 7.63 -32.17
CA ARG A 325 -12.52 8.62 -32.38
C ARG A 325 -12.78 9.91 -31.59
N LEU A 326 -12.77 9.80 -30.27
CA LEU A 326 -13.01 10.90 -29.34
C LEU A 326 -11.69 11.32 -28.66
N PRO A 327 -11.29 12.60 -28.75
CA PRO A 327 -10.16 13.09 -27.98
C PRO A 327 -10.33 12.77 -26.49
N THR A 328 -9.21 12.45 -25.83
CA THR A 328 -9.21 11.86 -24.49
C THR A 328 -8.23 12.57 -23.56
N LEU A 329 -8.68 12.97 -22.37
CA LEU A 329 -7.80 13.26 -21.24
C LEU A 329 -7.90 12.11 -20.24
N ILE A 330 -6.78 11.53 -19.81
CA ILE A 330 -6.78 10.40 -18.89
C ILE A 330 -5.62 10.46 -17.91
N GLY A 331 -5.88 10.12 -16.65
CA GLY A 331 -4.87 10.13 -15.61
C GLY A 331 -5.38 9.54 -14.32
N GLY A 332 -4.57 9.64 -13.27
CA GLY A 332 -4.92 9.17 -11.94
C GLY A 332 -4.11 9.91 -10.89
N ALA A 333 -4.27 9.48 -9.64
CA ALA A 333 -3.52 9.99 -8.51
C ALA A 333 -2.20 9.21 -8.31
N ASP A 334 -1.20 9.82 -7.70
CA ASP A 334 0.13 9.22 -7.50
C ASP A 334 0.12 8.04 -6.53
N ARG A 335 -0.87 7.98 -5.63
CA ARG A 335 -0.99 6.99 -4.55
C ARG A 335 -2.40 6.43 -4.45
N GLU A 336 -3.04 6.11 -5.58
CA GLU A 336 -4.40 5.56 -5.66
C GLU A 336 -4.76 4.58 -4.53
N ALA A 337 -3.92 3.55 -4.32
CA ALA A 337 -4.22 2.49 -3.37
C ALA A 337 -4.03 2.85 -1.89
N SER A 338 -3.50 4.05 -1.56
CA SER A 338 -3.42 4.51 -0.17
C SER A 338 -4.82 4.73 0.44
N ALA A 339 -5.83 4.99 -0.39
CA ALA A 339 -7.23 5.12 0.03
C ALA A 339 -7.80 3.85 0.70
N ASN A 340 -7.19 2.69 0.44
CA ASN A 340 -7.59 1.40 1.03
C ASN A 340 -6.89 1.09 2.35
N MET A 341 -5.97 1.96 2.79
CA MET A 341 -5.26 1.79 4.06
C MET A 341 -6.10 2.29 5.23
N ASN A 342 -5.90 1.68 6.39
CA ASN A 342 -6.54 2.12 7.62
C ASN A 342 -5.97 3.48 8.06
N LEU A 343 -6.82 4.50 8.19
CA LEU A 343 -6.42 5.84 8.62
C LEU A 343 -5.88 5.89 10.06
N SER A 344 -6.24 4.94 10.93
CA SER A 344 -5.68 4.84 12.29
C SER A 344 -4.26 4.27 12.32
N SER A 345 -3.74 3.78 11.19
CA SER A 345 -2.38 3.26 11.10
C SER A 345 -1.34 4.38 11.12
N THR A 346 -0.32 4.24 11.96
CA THR A 346 0.82 5.17 12.05
C THR A 346 1.87 4.94 10.97
N SER A 347 1.84 3.78 10.29
CA SER A 347 2.66 3.46 9.13
C SER A 347 1.85 2.64 8.12
N ILE A 348 2.18 2.76 6.83
CA ILE A 348 1.51 2.02 5.76
C ILE A 348 2.52 1.23 4.95
N ASN A 349 2.08 0.09 4.41
CA ASN A 349 2.92 -0.70 3.54
C ASN A 349 3.01 -0.03 2.17
N GLU A 350 4.05 0.78 1.98
CA GLU A 350 4.35 1.49 0.73
C GLU A 350 4.40 0.55 -0.48
N THR A 351 4.83 -0.70 -0.29
CA THR A 351 4.84 -1.70 -1.38
C THR A 351 3.42 -2.06 -1.82
N LEU A 352 2.48 -2.17 -0.89
CA LEU A 352 1.06 -2.43 -1.22
C LEU A 352 0.43 -1.23 -1.91
N VAL A 353 0.70 -0.02 -1.41
CA VAL A 353 0.20 1.21 -2.03
C VAL A 353 0.74 1.35 -3.44
N TYR A 354 2.06 1.20 -3.64
CA TYR A 354 2.66 1.29 -4.95
C TYR A 354 2.15 0.20 -5.90
N THR A 355 2.18 -1.07 -5.48
CA THR A 355 1.76 -2.20 -6.33
C THR A 355 0.28 -2.09 -6.68
N GLY A 356 -0.59 -1.79 -5.71
CA GLY A 356 -2.02 -1.61 -5.95
C GLY A 356 -2.31 -0.42 -6.87
N THR A 357 -1.60 0.70 -6.71
CA THR A 357 -1.71 1.86 -7.59
C THR A 357 -1.33 1.50 -9.03
N GLN A 358 -0.23 0.78 -9.20
CA GLN A 358 0.23 0.38 -10.53
C GLN A 358 -0.70 -0.66 -11.17
N SER A 359 -0.99 -1.78 -10.48
CA SER A 359 -1.73 -2.91 -11.06
C SER A 359 -3.19 -2.60 -11.31
N THR A 360 -3.84 -1.88 -10.39
CA THR A 360 -5.29 -1.66 -10.42
C THR A 360 -5.67 -0.44 -11.26
N PHE A 361 -4.83 0.60 -11.29
CA PHE A 361 -5.18 1.87 -11.93
C PHE A 361 -4.24 2.24 -13.08
N ASN A 362 -2.93 2.38 -12.82
CA ASN A 362 -2.02 2.90 -13.84
C ASN A 362 -1.92 1.98 -15.07
N CYS A 363 -1.77 0.67 -14.89
CA CYS A 363 -1.57 -0.23 -16.02
C CYS A 363 -2.79 -0.36 -16.95
N PRO A 364 -4.02 -0.45 -16.42
CA PRO A 364 -5.23 -0.29 -17.23
C PRO A 364 -5.30 1.05 -17.97
N ILE A 365 -4.92 2.17 -17.33
CA ILE A 365 -4.83 3.48 -18.01
C ILE A 365 -3.81 3.43 -19.16
N VAL A 366 -2.64 2.83 -18.95
CA VAL A 366 -1.59 2.68 -19.97
C VAL A 366 -2.09 1.86 -21.17
N GLU A 367 -2.85 0.79 -20.93
CA GLU A 367 -3.49 -0.01 -21.99
C GLU A 367 -4.50 0.84 -22.79
N THR A 368 -5.39 1.55 -22.10
CA THR A 368 -6.40 2.43 -22.68
C THR A 368 -5.79 3.56 -23.53
N VAL A 369 -4.66 4.13 -23.10
CA VAL A 369 -3.87 5.11 -23.87
C VAL A 369 -3.25 4.45 -25.10
N GLY A 370 -2.71 3.24 -24.97
CA GLY A 370 -2.14 2.47 -26.08
C GLY A 370 -3.15 2.22 -27.20
N ASN A 371 -4.36 1.80 -26.84
CA ASN A 371 -5.46 1.55 -27.78
C ASN A 371 -5.84 2.82 -28.56
N ARG A 372 -5.79 4.00 -27.93
CA ARG A 372 -6.09 5.29 -28.58
C ARG A 372 -4.95 5.77 -29.47
N LEU A 373 -3.70 5.62 -29.03
CA LEU A 373 -2.53 5.99 -29.82
C LEU A 373 -2.41 5.18 -31.11
N GLU A 374 -2.69 3.87 -31.06
CA GLU A 374 -2.69 3.03 -32.27
C GLU A 374 -3.75 3.45 -33.30
N GLN A 375 -4.81 4.15 -32.87
CA GLN A 375 -5.87 4.69 -33.72
C GLN A 375 -5.72 6.19 -34.03
N GLU A 376 -4.56 6.78 -33.69
CA GLU A 376 -4.26 8.21 -33.88
C GLU A 376 -5.30 9.12 -33.23
N ILE A 377 -5.84 8.72 -32.07
CA ILE A 377 -6.80 9.51 -31.31
C ILE A 377 -6.03 10.47 -30.39
N PRO A 378 -6.26 11.80 -30.47
CA PRO A 378 -5.61 12.76 -29.59
C PRO A 378 -5.83 12.43 -28.12
N THR A 379 -4.73 12.25 -27.39
CA THR A 379 -4.76 11.79 -25.99
C THR A 379 -3.81 12.65 -25.16
N TRP A 380 -4.24 13.09 -23.98
CA TRP A 380 -3.42 13.78 -22.99
C TRP A 380 -3.36 12.95 -21.71
N ARG A 381 -2.19 12.92 -21.08
CA ARG A 381 -1.99 12.21 -19.82
C ARG A 381 -1.67 13.16 -18.68
N TYR A 382 -2.27 12.90 -17.53
CA TYR A 382 -1.92 13.58 -16.28
C TYR A 382 -1.62 12.60 -15.14
N LEU A 383 -0.89 13.08 -14.14
CA LEU A 383 -0.70 12.43 -12.84
C LEU A 383 -0.91 13.48 -11.75
N TYR A 384 -1.82 13.23 -10.81
CA TYR A 384 -2.16 14.14 -9.74
C TYR A 384 -1.38 13.79 -8.45
N HIS A 385 -0.72 14.78 -7.86
CA HIS A 385 0.18 14.62 -6.70
C HIS A 385 -0.26 15.44 -5.47
N GLY A 386 -1.45 16.04 -5.50
CA GLY A 386 -1.86 17.00 -4.47
C GLY A 386 -2.10 16.33 -3.13
N ASN A 387 -1.34 16.76 -2.12
CA ASN A 387 -1.43 16.32 -0.74
C ASN A 387 -1.83 17.52 0.14
N TRP A 388 -3.14 17.81 0.15
CA TRP A 388 -3.70 18.98 0.84
C TRP A 388 -4.24 18.56 2.19
N SER A 389 -3.88 19.27 3.27
CA SER A 389 -4.31 18.94 4.64
C SER A 389 -5.83 18.95 4.85
N SER A 390 -6.58 19.68 4.02
CA SER A 390 -8.05 19.72 3.99
C SER A 390 -8.68 18.42 3.46
N LEU A 391 -7.95 17.67 2.64
CA LEU A 391 -8.39 16.45 1.94
C LEU A 391 -7.59 15.21 2.34
N SER A 392 -6.38 15.38 2.88
CA SER A 392 -5.48 14.33 3.31
C SER A 392 -5.21 14.48 4.81
N PRO A 393 -6.04 13.85 5.68
CA PRO A 393 -5.91 13.99 7.13
C PRO A 393 -4.59 13.45 7.68
N THR A 394 -3.91 12.59 6.92
CA THR A 394 -2.60 12.06 7.25
C THR A 394 -1.61 12.36 6.11
N PRO A 395 -0.35 12.75 6.40
CA PRO A 395 0.62 13.08 5.35
C PRO A 395 0.92 11.91 4.40
N TRP A 396 0.88 10.67 4.91
CA TRP A 396 1.22 9.46 4.15
C TRP A 396 0.16 9.07 3.10
N LEU A 397 -1.07 9.56 3.25
CA LEU A 397 -2.16 9.25 2.33
C LEU A 397 -1.88 9.86 0.95
N GLY A 398 -1.30 11.06 0.90
CA GLY A 398 -0.85 11.70 -0.33
C GLY A 398 -1.99 11.96 -1.31
N ALA A 399 -1.73 11.88 -2.62
CA ALA A 399 -2.80 11.93 -3.61
C ALA A 399 -3.41 10.53 -3.77
N TYR A 400 -4.37 10.25 -2.89
CA TYR A 400 -5.09 8.99 -2.87
C TYR A 400 -6.18 8.94 -3.97
N HIS A 401 -6.79 7.78 -4.17
CA HIS A 401 -7.90 7.62 -5.12
C HIS A 401 -8.94 8.73 -4.94
N SER A 402 -9.58 9.22 -6.01
CA SER A 402 -10.63 10.27 -5.97
C SER A 402 -10.28 11.64 -5.35
N SER A 403 -9.07 11.85 -4.82
CA SER A 403 -8.68 13.11 -4.15
C SER A 403 -8.60 14.31 -5.11
N ASP A 404 -8.57 14.06 -6.42
CA ASP A 404 -8.61 15.05 -7.49
C ASP A 404 -10.04 15.56 -7.79
N VAL A 405 -11.08 14.81 -7.43
CA VAL A 405 -12.48 15.21 -7.70
C VAL A 405 -12.90 16.52 -7.03
N PRO A 406 -12.71 16.71 -5.71
CA PRO A 406 -13.07 17.99 -5.07
C PRO A 406 -12.26 19.17 -5.63
N ILE A 407 -11.08 18.91 -6.20
CA ILE A 407 -10.25 19.91 -6.85
C ILE A 407 -10.81 20.29 -8.23
N VAL A 408 -11.32 19.33 -9.00
CA VAL A 408 -12.00 19.58 -10.28
C VAL A 408 -13.34 20.30 -10.09
N PHE A 409 -14.13 19.95 -9.06
CA PHE A 409 -15.41 20.63 -8.80
C PHE A 409 -15.28 21.95 -8.04
N GLY A 410 -14.11 22.23 -7.46
CA GLY A 410 -13.89 23.40 -6.59
C GLY A 410 -14.59 23.26 -5.23
N THR A 411 -14.92 22.04 -4.81
CA THR A 411 -15.66 21.70 -3.58
C THR A 411 -14.74 21.23 -2.46
N TYR A 412 -13.44 21.48 -2.56
CA TYR A 412 -12.43 21.14 -1.56
C TYR A 412 -12.73 21.69 -0.16
N ASN A 413 -13.54 22.75 -0.06
CA ASN A 413 -13.98 23.36 1.19
C ASN A 413 -15.22 22.70 1.82
N LYS A 414 -15.83 21.70 1.18
CA LYS A 414 -16.98 20.95 1.71
C LYS A 414 -16.58 19.86 2.72
N THR A 415 -15.28 19.76 3.02
CA THR A 415 -14.71 18.88 4.04
C THR A 415 -15.09 19.33 5.45
N THR A 416 -15.18 18.37 6.38
CA THR A 416 -15.34 18.59 7.82
C THR A 416 -14.00 18.64 8.57
N ILE A 417 -12.90 18.34 7.87
CA ILE A 417 -11.55 18.25 8.43
C ILE A 417 -10.91 19.65 8.50
N GLN A 418 -10.18 19.92 9.58
CA GLN A 418 -9.34 21.10 9.75
C GLN A 418 -7.87 20.72 9.50
N PRO A 419 -7.04 21.61 8.93
CA PRO A 419 -7.30 23.03 8.64
C PRO A 419 -8.07 23.27 7.33
N SER A 420 -8.67 24.47 7.20
CA SER A 420 -9.29 24.95 5.96
C SER A 420 -8.31 25.02 4.79
N SER A 421 -8.83 25.01 3.57
CA SER A 421 -8.04 24.96 2.34
C SER A 421 -7.01 26.08 2.19
N SER A 422 -5.81 25.70 1.75
CA SER A 422 -4.69 26.62 1.60
C SER A 422 -4.81 27.48 0.33
N PRO A 423 -4.17 28.67 0.26
CA PRO A 423 -4.14 29.45 -0.98
C PRO A 423 -3.56 28.70 -2.18
N ALA A 424 -2.59 27.81 -1.94
CA ALA A 424 -1.97 26.98 -2.97
C ALA A 424 -2.97 25.94 -3.52
N GLU A 425 -3.77 25.32 -2.66
CA GLU A 425 -4.84 24.39 -3.02
C GLU A 425 -5.93 25.06 -3.86
N VAL A 426 -6.36 26.25 -3.45
CA VAL A 426 -7.32 27.07 -4.21
C VAL A 426 -6.77 27.40 -5.60
N ALA A 427 -5.51 27.80 -5.68
CA ALA A 427 -4.86 28.12 -6.95
C ALA A 427 -4.69 26.87 -7.84
N ALA A 428 -4.36 25.72 -7.25
CA ALA A 428 -4.28 24.44 -7.96
C ALA A 428 -5.64 24.02 -8.52
N SER A 429 -6.72 24.14 -7.73
CA SER A 429 -8.09 23.86 -8.18
C SER A 429 -8.48 24.73 -9.36
N LYS A 430 -8.26 26.06 -9.30
CA LYS A 430 -8.55 26.95 -10.43
C LYS A 430 -7.77 26.60 -11.69
N TYR A 431 -6.50 26.23 -11.55
CA TYR A 431 -5.68 25.81 -12.69
C TYR A 431 -6.20 24.50 -13.31
N ILE A 432 -6.58 23.53 -12.49
CA ILE A 432 -7.10 22.22 -12.92
C ILE A 432 -8.47 22.37 -13.56
N GLN A 433 -9.38 23.13 -12.95
CA GLN A 433 -10.67 23.51 -13.53
C GLN A 433 -10.51 24.14 -14.91
N GLY A 434 -9.58 25.09 -15.05
CA GLY A 434 -9.26 25.72 -16.33
C GLY A 434 -8.87 24.73 -17.41
N ALA A 435 -8.09 23.69 -17.09
CA ALA A 435 -7.71 22.64 -18.04
C ALA A 435 -8.91 21.75 -18.44
N TRP A 436 -9.72 21.30 -17.47
CA TRP A 436 -10.93 20.50 -17.74
C TRP A 436 -11.92 21.29 -18.61
N VAL A 437 -12.10 22.58 -18.32
CA VAL A 437 -12.97 23.48 -19.07
C VAL A 437 -12.42 23.78 -20.47
N ALA A 438 -11.10 23.97 -20.60
CA ALA A 438 -10.46 24.15 -21.91
C ALA A 438 -10.69 22.91 -22.79
N PHE A 439 -10.52 21.71 -22.24
CA PHE A 439 -10.83 20.47 -22.94
C PHE A 439 -12.32 20.34 -23.27
N ALA A 440 -13.23 20.64 -22.34
CA ALA A 440 -14.67 20.61 -22.58
C ALA A 440 -15.12 21.59 -23.69
N LYS A 441 -14.44 22.72 -23.86
CA LYS A 441 -14.76 23.69 -24.92
C LYS A 441 -14.26 23.26 -26.30
N ASP A 442 -13.06 22.70 -26.35
CA ASP A 442 -12.40 22.19 -27.55
C ASP A 442 -11.48 21.01 -27.18
N PRO A 443 -11.94 19.75 -27.31
CA PRO A 443 -11.12 18.59 -26.95
C PRO A 443 -9.96 18.34 -27.90
N TRP A 444 -9.97 18.95 -29.08
CA TRP A 444 -8.93 18.74 -30.09
C TRP A 444 -7.72 19.61 -29.83
N ASN A 445 -7.93 20.88 -29.45
CA ASN A 445 -6.82 21.82 -29.26
C ASN A 445 -6.84 22.55 -27.91
N GLY A 446 -7.91 22.46 -27.12
CA GLY A 446 -8.09 23.21 -25.89
C GLY A 446 -6.95 23.01 -24.90
N LEU A 447 -6.52 21.77 -24.68
CA LEU A 447 -5.39 21.47 -23.80
C LEU A 447 -4.05 21.92 -24.37
N SER A 448 -3.82 21.75 -25.67
CA SER A 448 -2.61 22.26 -26.34
C SER A 448 -2.51 23.78 -26.24
N ASN A 449 -3.62 24.50 -26.42
CA ASN A 449 -3.72 25.95 -26.24
C ASN A 449 -3.55 26.36 -24.77
N TYR A 450 -3.94 25.48 -23.83
CA TYR A 450 -3.69 25.64 -22.41
C TYR A 450 -2.23 25.34 -22.01
N GLY A 451 -1.39 24.88 -22.95
CA GLY A 451 0.03 24.57 -22.74
C GLY A 451 0.33 23.12 -22.41
N TRP A 452 -0.64 22.20 -22.54
CA TRP A 452 -0.45 20.78 -22.24
C TRP A 452 -0.08 20.02 -23.52
N PRO A 453 1.06 19.30 -23.52
CA PRO A 453 1.48 18.52 -24.66
C PRO A 453 0.58 17.30 -24.84
N GLN A 454 0.25 16.99 -26.09
CA GLN A 454 -0.42 15.75 -26.44
C GLN A 454 0.54 14.58 -26.19
N PHE A 455 0.02 13.49 -25.60
CA PHE A 455 0.77 12.25 -25.42
C PHE A 455 1.07 11.63 -26.79
N THR A 456 2.35 11.37 -27.06
CA THR A 456 2.82 10.67 -28.26
C THR A 456 3.74 9.52 -27.87
N SER A 457 3.96 8.57 -28.78
CA SER A 457 4.90 7.47 -28.56
C SER A 457 6.35 7.93 -28.42
N GLN A 458 6.68 9.12 -28.93
CA GLN A 458 8.01 9.72 -28.89
C GLN A 458 8.23 10.54 -27.61
N ASP A 459 7.32 11.46 -27.30
CA ASP A 459 7.49 12.40 -26.19
C ASP A 459 7.01 11.81 -24.85
N ARG A 460 6.06 10.87 -24.90
CA ARG A 460 5.45 10.20 -23.72
C ARG A 460 5.10 11.18 -22.60
N SER A 461 4.60 12.36 -22.97
CA SER A 461 4.46 13.50 -22.07
C SER A 461 3.47 13.25 -20.94
N LEU A 462 3.89 13.47 -19.69
CA LEU A 462 3.04 13.34 -18.51
C LEU A 462 2.90 14.69 -17.81
N VAL A 463 1.67 15.19 -17.70
CA VAL A 463 1.36 16.44 -17.00
C VAL A 463 1.20 16.14 -15.51
N ASN A 464 2.19 16.53 -14.70
CA ASN A 464 2.14 16.38 -13.25
C ASN A 464 1.40 17.57 -12.64
N LEU A 465 0.24 17.31 -12.07
CA LEU A 465 -0.62 18.28 -11.40
C LEU A 465 -0.33 18.29 -9.90
N ALA A 466 -0.25 19.47 -9.30
CA ALA A 466 0.00 19.62 -7.86
C ALA A 466 1.26 18.92 -7.33
N LEU A 467 2.27 18.70 -8.19
CA LEU A 467 3.57 18.18 -7.75
C LEU A 467 4.21 19.17 -6.77
N ASP A 468 4.66 18.66 -5.62
CA ASP A 468 5.09 19.46 -4.46
C ASP A 468 4.03 20.49 -4.00
N ASN A 469 2.74 20.19 -4.16
CA ASN A 469 1.62 21.09 -3.84
C ASN A 469 1.68 22.44 -4.59
N ARG A 470 2.25 22.47 -5.80
CA ARG A 470 2.30 23.67 -6.65
C ARG A 470 0.98 23.88 -7.40
N ALA A 471 0.63 25.15 -7.63
CA ALA A 471 -0.60 25.49 -8.35
C ALA A 471 -0.59 25.12 -9.84
N THR A 472 0.55 25.26 -10.51
CA THR A 472 0.69 25.00 -11.95
C THR A 472 1.24 23.61 -12.24
N ALA A 473 0.92 23.05 -13.40
CA ALA A 473 1.47 21.77 -13.81
C ALA A 473 2.97 21.83 -14.14
N THR A 474 3.64 20.70 -13.98
CA THR A 474 4.97 20.46 -14.53
C THR A 474 4.91 19.34 -15.56
N ILE A 475 5.62 19.48 -16.67
CA ILE A 475 5.63 18.48 -17.75
C ILE A 475 6.83 17.56 -17.53
N GLY A 476 6.56 16.26 -17.38
CA GLY A 476 7.57 15.21 -17.30
C GLY A 476 7.36 14.15 -18.39
N SER A 477 8.05 13.02 -18.23
CA SER A 477 7.87 11.83 -19.06
C SER A 477 7.17 10.73 -18.27
N ALA A 478 6.22 10.05 -18.93
CA ALA A 478 5.53 8.90 -18.36
C ALA A 478 6.41 7.64 -18.26
N GLU A 479 7.61 7.63 -18.85
CA GLU A 479 8.47 6.44 -18.90
C GLU A 479 8.73 5.79 -17.55
N LYS A 480 9.10 6.59 -16.54
CA LYS A 480 9.36 6.08 -15.18
C LYS A 480 8.08 5.52 -14.57
N TRP A 481 6.98 6.26 -14.72
CA TRP A 481 5.67 5.90 -14.15
C TRP A 481 5.07 4.65 -14.79
N ASP A 482 5.17 4.52 -16.11
CA ASP A 482 4.60 3.42 -16.90
C ASP A 482 5.50 2.17 -16.93
N SER A 483 6.74 2.27 -16.44
CA SER A 483 7.74 1.19 -16.52
C SER A 483 7.31 -0.13 -15.87
N HIS A 484 6.41 -0.07 -14.88
CA HIS A 484 5.90 -1.25 -14.17
C HIS A 484 4.86 -2.04 -15.00
N CYS A 485 4.25 -1.42 -16.00
CA CYS A 485 3.13 -2.00 -16.72
C CYS A 485 3.59 -2.96 -17.82
N ARG A 486 3.42 -4.27 -17.58
CA ARG A 486 3.65 -5.30 -18.60
C ARG A 486 2.64 -5.13 -19.74
N GLY A 487 3.12 -4.67 -20.89
CA GLY A 487 2.29 -4.62 -22.10
C GLY A 487 2.04 -3.24 -22.68
N GLY A 488 2.64 -2.17 -22.14
CA GLY A 488 2.76 -0.90 -22.86
C GLY A 488 3.52 -1.12 -24.18
N LYS A 489 2.82 -1.46 -25.25
CA LYS A 489 3.37 -1.75 -26.59
C LYS A 489 3.74 -0.45 -27.31
N TYR A 490 4.51 0.43 -26.68
CA TYR A 490 4.95 1.66 -27.34
C TYR A 490 6.16 1.47 -28.26
N THR A 491 6.52 0.23 -28.59
CA THR A 491 7.52 -0.09 -29.61
C THR A 491 7.12 -1.36 -30.36
N ARG A 492 7.13 -1.29 -31.70
CA ARG A 492 7.09 -2.47 -32.58
C ARG A 492 8.22 -3.41 -32.17
N ARG A 493 7.88 -4.54 -31.55
CA ARG A 493 8.85 -5.48 -30.98
C ARG A 493 9.54 -6.27 -32.10
N ILE A 494 10.80 -5.93 -32.41
CA ILE A 494 11.79 -6.96 -32.76
C ILE A 494 12.21 -7.59 -31.45
N LYS A 495 12.15 -8.92 -31.33
CA LYS A 495 12.58 -9.63 -30.11
C LYS A 495 14.05 -9.30 -29.83
N CYS A 496 14.28 -8.62 -28.71
CA CYS A 496 15.60 -8.43 -28.13
C CYS A 496 16.21 -9.81 -27.85
N ASP A 497 17.49 -9.98 -28.18
CA ASP A 497 18.24 -11.21 -27.92
C ASP A 497 18.99 -11.20 -26.58
N GLU A 498 18.79 -10.15 -25.77
CA GLU A 498 19.34 -9.96 -24.42
C GLU A 498 20.88 -10.02 -24.33
N THR A 499 21.57 -9.87 -25.46
CA THR A 499 23.04 -9.90 -25.48
C THR A 499 23.67 -8.78 -24.63
N PRO A 500 24.75 -9.05 -23.87
CA PRO A 500 25.42 -8.04 -23.05
C PRO A 500 25.93 -6.84 -23.86
N GLU A 501 25.96 -5.65 -23.26
CA GLU A 501 26.36 -4.35 -23.87
C GLU A 501 25.32 -3.74 -24.80
N SER A 502 24.93 -4.44 -25.85
CA SER A 502 23.89 -3.99 -26.76
C SER A 502 23.26 -5.18 -27.46
N CYS A 503 21.93 -5.26 -27.43
CA CYS A 503 21.16 -6.26 -28.17
C CYS A 503 21.63 -6.30 -29.63
N ARG A 504 22.06 -7.47 -30.14
CA ARG A 504 22.55 -7.59 -31.51
C ARG A 504 21.43 -7.36 -32.51
N ASN A 505 20.20 -7.77 -32.22
CA ASN A 505 19.03 -7.46 -33.03
C ASN A 505 18.71 -5.96 -33.09
N CYS A 506 18.99 -5.19 -32.04
CA CYS A 506 18.83 -3.73 -32.04
C CYS A 506 19.99 -3.03 -32.77
N THR A 507 21.22 -3.47 -32.51
CA THR A 507 22.46 -2.90 -33.06
C THR A 507 22.55 -3.11 -34.57
N SER A 508 22.23 -4.32 -35.05
CA SER A 508 22.22 -4.65 -36.48
C SER A 508 21.16 -3.88 -37.28
N THR A 509 20.15 -3.33 -36.61
CA THR A 509 19.07 -2.58 -37.26
C THR A 509 19.13 -1.07 -37.00
N GLY A 510 20.20 -0.57 -36.36
CA GLY A 510 20.38 0.85 -36.06
C GLY A 510 19.39 1.40 -35.03
N ARG A 511 18.77 0.53 -34.21
CA ARG A 511 17.76 0.91 -33.21
C ARG A 511 18.37 0.96 -31.81
N LYS A 512 17.92 1.93 -30.99
CA LYS A 512 18.28 1.99 -29.57
C LYS A 512 17.51 0.90 -28.82
N CYS A 513 18.22 0.12 -27.99
CA CYS A 513 17.64 -0.98 -27.23
C CYS A 513 16.92 -0.44 -25.98
N GLU A 514 15.58 -0.59 -25.91
CA GLU A 514 14.75 -0.15 -24.78
C GLU A 514 14.36 -1.33 -23.86
N TYR A 515 15.34 -2.06 -23.31
CA TYR A 515 15.09 -3.06 -22.26
C TYR A 515 15.86 -2.71 -20.98
N ASP A 516 15.11 -2.72 -19.87
CA ASP A 516 15.44 -2.39 -18.47
C ASP A 516 15.93 -0.96 -18.17
N ILE A 517 14.98 -0.09 -17.82
CA ILE A 517 15.24 1.19 -17.11
C ILE A 517 15.68 0.92 -15.65
N GLN A 518 15.56 -0.32 -15.18
CA GLN A 518 15.98 -0.76 -13.83
C GLN A 518 17.27 -1.57 -13.85
N ARG A 519 18.15 -1.39 -14.85
CA ARG A 519 19.41 -2.11 -14.85
C ARG A 519 20.23 -1.81 -13.61
N LEU A 520 20.55 -2.85 -12.87
CA LEU A 520 21.48 -2.74 -11.76
C LEU A 520 22.88 -2.38 -12.31
N PRO A 521 23.64 -1.52 -11.61
CA PRO A 521 25.04 -1.28 -11.93
C PRO A 521 25.79 -2.61 -12.09
N ARG A 522 26.55 -2.77 -13.19
CA ARG A 522 27.23 -4.04 -13.53
C ARG A 522 28.30 -4.46 -12.52
N GLN A 523 28.80 -3.54 -11.71
CA GLN A 523 29.77 -3.82 -10.67
C GLN A 523 29.04 -4.10 -9.35
N LEU A 524 29.08 -5.36 -8.94
CA LEU A 524 28.70 -5.74 -7.58
C LEU A 524 29.74 -5.16 -6.60
N PRO A 525 29.30 -4.60 -5.46
CA PRO A 525 30.19 -4.21 -4.38
C PRO A 525 30.82 -5.45 -3.73
N GLY A 526 32.09 -5.35 -3.36
CA GLY A 526 32.87 -6.42 -2.72
C GLY A 526 33.86 -7.15 -3.64
N LYS A 527 35.05 -7.48 -3.12
CA LYS A 527 36.02 -8.34 -3.83
C LYS A 527 35.43 -9.76 -3.93
N ARG A 528 35.58 -10.42 -5.09
CA ARG A 528 35.27 -11.85 -5.24
C ARG A 528 36.04 -12.65 -4.18
N SER A 529 35.35 -13.06 -3.13
CA SER A 529 35.92 -13.92 -2.10
C SER A 529 36.07 -15.33 -2.66
N THR A 530 37.30 -15.80 -2.79
CA THR A 530 37.64 -17.19 -3.14
C THR A 530 37.47 -18.10 -1.93
N VAL A 531 36.32 -18.05 -1.25
CA VAL A 531 35.96 -19.05 -0.25
C VAL A 531 35.52 -20.30 -1.01
N GLY A 532 36.21 -21.41 -0.75
CA GLY A 532 35.97 -22.68 -1.42
C GLY A 532 34.48 -23.04 -1.44
N SER A 533 33.95 -23.26 -2.65
CA SER A 533 32.61 -23.75 -2.96
C SER A 533 32.02 -24.67 -1.87
N ILE A 534 31.24 -24.11 -0.95
CA ILE A 534 30.50 -24.89 0.06
C ILE A 534 29.31 -25.63 -0.58
N VAL A 535 28.93 -25.30 -1.82
CA VAL A 535 27.90 -26.04 -2.57
C VAL A 535 28.40 -26.39 -3.97
N ARG A 536 28.99 -27.59 -4.13
CA ARG A 536 29.00 -28.28 -5.42
C ARG A 536 27.67 -29.01 -5.58
N SER A 537 27.00 -28.78 -6.72
CA SER A 537 25.70 -29.31 -7.17
C SER A 537 24.57 -28.29 -6.94
N THR A 538 24.09 -27.58 -7.96
CA THR A 538 23.55 -28.09 -9.23
C THR A 538 23.92 -27.15 -10.41
N ASN A 539 24.05 -27.70 -11.62
CA ASN A 539 24.27 -26.93 -12.84
C ASN A 539 23.04 -26.04 -13.14
N ILE A 540 23.18 -24.71 -13.00
CA ILE A 540 22.13 -23.69 -13.19
C ILE A 540 21.96 -23.31 -14.68
N ALA A 541 21.98 -24.29 -15.59
CA ALA A 541 21.73 -23.98 -17.00
C ALA A 541 20.23 -24.08 -17.39
N ASP A 542 19.45 -24.99 -16.78
CA ASP A 542 18.09 -25.31 -17.30
C ASP A 542 17.00 -25.58 -16.23
N GLY A 543 17.22 -25.20 -14.96
CA GLY A 543 16.40 -25.68 -13.82
C GLY A 543 15.10 -24.90 -13.48
N PHE A 544 14.97 -23.64 -13.90
CA PHE A 544 13.79 -22.82 -13.56
C PHE A 544 12.67 -22.99 -14.59
N ARG A 545 11.43 -23.16 -14.12
CA ARG A 545 10.25 -23.33 -15.00
C ARG A 545 9.71 -22.02 -15.58
N TRP A 546 10.34 -20.89 -15.27
CA TRP A 546 9.95 -19.56 -15.74
C TRP A 546 11.14 -18.77 -16.25
N LYS A 547 10.86 -17.68 -16.97
CA LYS A 547 11.88 -16.79 -17.52
C LYS A 547 12.44 -15.88 -16.43
N ILE A 548 13.75 -15.73 -16.43
CA ILE A 548 14.52 -14.94 -15.46
C ILE A 548 15.40 -13.94 -16.23
N THR A 549 15.41 -12.69 -15.79
CA THR A 549 16.21 -11.58 -16.36
C THR A 549 17.69 -11.67 -15.97
N SER A 550 18.57 -10.90 -16.62
CA SER A 550 19.99 -10.84 -16.27
C SER A 550 20.23 -10.37 -14.83
N ASP A 551 19.40 -9.44 -14.36
CA ASP A 551 19.58 -8.76 -13.08
C ASP A 551 19.00 -9.60 -11.94
N GLU A 552 17.88 -10.29 -12.17
CA GLU A 552 17.39 -11.35 -11.27
C GLU A 552 18.43 -12.47 -11.15
N ARG A 553 19.09 -12.87 -12.25
CA ARG A 553 20.16 -13.87 -12.23
C ARG A 553 21.40 -13.38 -11.49
N LEU A 554 21.75 -12.09 -11.63
CA LEU A 554 22.85 -11.45 -10.88
C LEU A 554 22.57 -11.46 -9.38
N CYS A 555 21.40 -10.99 -8.96
CA CYS A 555 20.99 -10.96 -7.55
C CYS A 555 20.87 -12.37 -6.96
N PHE A 556 20.34 -13.33 -7.70
CA PHE A 556 20.29 -14.72 -7.26
C PHE A 556 21.70 -15.33 -7.14
N SER A 557 22.63 -15.00 -8.05
CA SER A 557 24.03 -15.41 -7.92
C SER A 557 24.69 -14.75 -6.71
N PHE A 558 24.40 -13.47 -6.45
CA PHE A 558 24.88 -12.76 -5.26
C PHE A 558 24.34 -13.42 -3.98
N PHE A 559 23.07 -13.82 -3.97
CA PHE A 559 22.49 -14.60 -2.89
C PHE A 559 23.31 -15.85 -2.57
N GLN A 560 23.59 -16.66 -3.58
CA GLN A 560 24.26 -17.95 -3.41
C GLN A 560 25.70 -17.83 -2.92
N HIS A 561 26.43 -16.85 -3.45
CA HIS A 561 27.87 -16.73 -3.23
C HIS A 561 28.27 -15.71 -2.17
N ARG A 562 27.37 -14.76 -1.83
CA ARG A 562 27.64 -13.69 -0.88
C ARG A 562 26.66 -13.71 0.29
N SER A 563 25.35 -13.59 0.04
CA SER A 563 24.37 -13.46 1.12
C SER A 563 24.24 -14.72 1.97
N LEU A 564 24.23 -15.92 1.36
CA LEU A 564 24.11 -17.16 2.11
C LEU A 564 25.31 -17.41 3.04
N PRO A 565 26.57 -17.32 2.57
CA PRO A 565 27.73 -17.47 3.45
C PRO A 565 27.80 -16.46 4.60
N THR A 566 27.37 -15.21 4.40
CA THR A 566 27.39 -14.20 5.45
C THR A 566 26.35 -14.48 6.53
N ILE A 567 25.10 -14.79 6.14
CA ILE A 567 23.99 -15.09 7.06
C ILE A 567 24.30 -16.27 7.99
N ILE A 568 24.93 -17.34 7.46
CA ILE A 568 25.28 -18.56 8.22
C ILE A 568 26.62 -18.46 8.98
N GLY A 569 27.19 -17.26 9.11
CA GLY A 569 28.58 -17.04 9.53
C GLY A 569 28.97 -17.71 10.86
N TYR A 570 28.09 -17.67 11.87
CA TYR A 570 28.34 -18.33 13.17
C TYR A 570 27.96 -19.81 13.18
N PHE A 571 26.75 -20.15 12.72
CA PHE A 571 26.18 -21.50 12.83
C PHE A 571 25.63 -21.98 11.49
N ASP A 572 25.77 -23.28 11.21
CA ASP A 572 25.13 -23.89 10.05
C ASP A 572 23.61 -23.97 10.26
N SER A 573 22.86 -23.83 9.17
CA SER A 573 21.39 -23.86 9.19
C SER A 573 20.84 -24.59 7.97
N PRO A 574 20.17 -25.74 8.16
CA PRO A 574 19.50 -26.47 7.08
C PRO A 574 18.45 -25.62 6.34
N LEU A 575 17.86 -24.63 7.01
CA LEU A 575 16.94 -23.66 6.41
C LEU A 575 17.62 -22.91 5.25
N TRP A 576 18.75 -22.27 5.53
CA TRP A 576 19.47 -21.44 4.56
C TRP A 576 20.24 -22.28 3.53
N GLN A 577 20.84 -23.38 3.98
CA GLN A 577 21.70 -24.22 3.13
C GLN A 577 20.92 -25.19 2.22
N ARG A 578 19.67 -25.53 2.55
CA ARG A 578 18.87 -26.51 1.78
C ARG A 578 17.49 -25.99 1.42
N LEU A 579 16.67 -25.68 2.43
CA LEU A 579 15.25 -25.37 2.20
C LEU A 579 15.07 -24.15 1.31
N LEU A 580 15.73 -23.04 1.65
CA LEU A 580 15.56 -21.78 0.96
C LEU A 580 16.03 -21.85 -0.50
N LEU A 581 17.16 -22.52 -0.72
CA LEU A 581 17.66 -22.78 -2.08
C LEU A 581 16.68 -23.65 -2.88
N GLN A 582 16.15 -24.73 -2.29
CA GLN A 582 15.18 -25.60 -2.94
C GLN A 582 13.88 -24.84 -3.27
N LEU A 583 13.29 -24.15 -2.29
CA LEU A 583 12.05 -23.39 -2.48
C LEU A 583 12.22 -22.27 -3.49
N SER A 584 13.35 -21.56 -3.48
CA SER A 584 13.61 -20.51 -4.48
C SER A 584 13.71 -21.04 -5.92
N GLN A 585 13.98 -22.34 -6.11
CA GLN A 585 14.05 -22.97 -7.42
C GLN A 585 12.71 -23.52 -7.91
N VAL A 586 11.78 -23.83 -6.99
CA VAL A 586 10.48 -24.42 -7.33
C VAL A 586 9.31 -23.44 -7.19
N ASP A 587 9.47 -22.38 -6.40
CA ASP A 587 8.42 -21.43 -6.06
C ASP A 587 8.80 -20.00 -6.46
N GLN A 588 7.96 -19.39 -7.30
CA GLN A 588 8.22 -18.07 -7.87
C GLN A 588 8.10 -16.94 -6.83
N ALA A 589 7.26 -17.10 -5.80
CA ALA A 589 7.13 -16.08 -4.75
C ALA A 589 8.39 -16.03 -3.89
N VAL A 590 8.89 -17.21 -3.48
CA VAL A 590 10.16 -17.32 -2.74
C VAL A 590 11.33 -16.82 -3.59
N TYR A 591 11.35 -17.16 -4.89
CA TYR A 591 12.38 -16.66 -5.81
C TYR A 591 12.46 -15.13 -5.82
N HIS A 592 11.34 -14.46 -6.03
CA HIS A 592 11.30 -13.00 -6.06
C HIS A 592 11.66 -12.37 -4.71
N ALA A 593 11.24 -12.98 -3.59
CA ALA A 593 11.66 -12.53 -2.25
C ALA A 593 13.18 -12.67 -2.02
N VAL A 594 13.80 -13.76 -2.50
CA VAL A 594 15.26 -13.97 -2.44
C VAL A 594 16.00 -12.94 -3.29
N VAL A 595 15.52 -12.66 -4.50
CA VAL A 595 16.10 -11.66 -5.39
C VAL A 595 16.00 -10.27 -4.77
N ALA A 596 14.86 -9.91 -4.18
CA ALA A 596 14.66 -8.63 -3.50
C ALA A 596 15.64 -8.46 -2.32
N PHE A 597 15.69 -9.45 -1.43
CA PHE A 597 16.62 -9.48 -0.30
C PHE A 597 18.06 -9.30 -0.75
N SER A 598 18.45 -9.93 -1.86
CA SER A 598 19.82 -9.88 -2.39
C SER A 598 20.16 -8.54 -3.00
N ALA A 599 19.21 -7.89 -3.68
CA ALA A 599 19.39 -6.53 -4.17
C ALA A 599 19.59 -5.53 -3.03
N ILE A 600 18.82 -5.67 -1.94
CA ILE A 600 18.97 -4.86 -0.74
C ILE A 600 20.32 -5.12 -0.07
N HIS A 601 20.70 -6.39 0.07
CA HIS A 601 21.97 -6.74 0.69
C HIS A 601 23.17 -6.23 -0.12
N ALA A 602 23.12 -6.33 -1.45
CA ALA A 602 24.15 -5.77 -2.32
C ALA A 602 24.26 -4.25 -2.15
N ASP A 603 23.15 -3.53 -2.16
CA ASP A 603 23.12 -2.09 -1.91
C ASP A 603 23.62 -1.70 -0.52
N TYR A 604 23.24 -2.49 0.50
CA TYR A 604 23.67 -2.31 1.88
C TYR A 604 25.20 -2.40 1.99
N GLU A 605 25.83 -3.42 1.40
CA GLU A 605 27.29 -3.53 1.33
C GLU A 605 27.92 -2.40 0.49
N ALA A 606 27.30 -2.01 -0.64
CA ALA A 606 27.81 -0.95 -1.52
C ALA A 606 27.97 0.38 -0.81
N ARG A 607 27.02 0.70 0.06
CA ARG A 607 26.96 1.97 0.80
C ARG A 607 27.73 1.92 2.12
N GLY A 608 28.42 0.82 2.41
CA GLY A 608 29.19 0.67 3.65
C GLY A 608 28.31 0.44 4.89
N ASN A 609 27.19 -0.28 4.72
CA ASN A 609 26.25 -0.63 5.79
C ASN A 609 25.69 0.62 6.51
N PRO A 610 25.08 1.56 5.77
CA PRO A 610 24.67 2.85 6.32
C PRO A 610 23.55 2.71 7.35
N LEU A 611 23.54 3.60 8.34
CA LEU A 611 22.37 3.85 9.18
C LEU A 611 21.30 4.51 8.31
N ALA A 612 20.13 3.87 8.21
CA ALA A 612 18.91 4.28 7.51
C ALA A 612 19.04 5.52 6.59
N ILE A 613 19.20 5.30 5.27
CA ILE A 613 19.07 6.38 4.27
C ILE A 613 18.01 5.99 3.26
N GLN A 614 16.94 6.77 3.24
CA GLN A 614 15.98 6.82 2.15
C GLN A 614 16.62 7.44 0.91
N SER A 615 16.61 6.70 -0.19
CA SER A 615 16.72 7.32 -1.50
C SER A 615 15.86 6.53 -2.47
N LEU A 616 14.66 7.04 -2.76
CA LEU A 616 13.82 6.55 -3.85
C LEU A 616 14.49 6.77 -5.22
N ASP A 617 15.61 7.49 -5.27
CA ASP A 617 16.46 7.61 -6.45
C ASP A 617 17.41 6.41 -6.66
N ASN A 618 17.56 5.51 -5.69
CA ASN A 618 18.43 4.35 -5.80
C ASN A 618 17.82 3.22 -6.67
N SER A 619 18.53 2.82 -7.73
CA SER A 619 18.12 1.75 -8.65
C SER A 619 18.02 0.37 -7.98
N TRP A 620 18.88 0.06 -7.01
CA TRP A 620 18.85 -1.21 -6.28
C TRP A 620 17.60 -1.32 -5.40
N GLN A 621 17.24 -0.23 -4.71
CA GLN A 621 16.05 -0.18 -3.85
C GLN A 621 14.76 -0.29 -4.67
N ARG A 622 14.67 0.43 -5.80
CA ARG A 622 13.51 0.31 -6.71
C ARG A 622 13.36 -1.11 -7.27
N PHE A 623 14.45 -1.72 -7.70
CA PHE A 623 14.45 -3.10 -8.18
C PHE A 623 14.01 -4.07 -7.08
N ALA A 624 14.51 -3.92 -5.85
CA ALA A 624 14.11 -4.76 -4.73
C ALA A 624 12.61 -4.64 -4.40
N ILE A 625 12.06 -3.42 -4.40
CA ILE A 625 10.63 -3.17 -4.14
C ILE A 625 9.76 -3.81 -5.24
N ASP A 626 10.16 -3.72 -6.52
CA ASP A 626 9.45 -4.39 -7.62
C ASP A 626 9.40 -5.91 -7.40
N GLN A 627 10.51 -6.49 -6.96
CA GLN A 627 10.62 -7.92 -6.69
C GLN A 627 9.78 -8.33 -5.46
N CYS A 628 9.74 -7.52 -4.39
CA CYS A 628 8.82 -7.71 -3.27
C CYS A 628 7.35 -7.67 -3.72
N GLY A 629 6.97 -6.69 -4.55
CA GLY A 629 5.61 -6.56 -5.10
C GLY A 629 5.20 -7.79 -5.93
N ARG A 630 6.12 -8.35 -6.72
CA ARG A 630 5.89 -9.60 -7.47
C ARG A 630 5.68 -10.80 -6.53
N ALA A 631 6.51 -10.94 -5.50
CA ALA A 631 6.35 -12.01 -4.51
C ALA A 631 4.99 -11.90 -3.81
N TYR A 632 4.57 -10.69 -3.43
CA TYR A 632 3.30 -10.45 -2.77
C TYR A 632 2.10 -10.73 -3.67
N ALA A 633 2.12 -10.26 -4.92
CA ALA A 633 1.05 -10.53 -5.89
C ALA A 633 0.84 -12.04 -6.12
N LEU A 634 1.93 -12.81 -6.16
CA LEU A 634 1.87 -14.28 -6.28
C LEU A 634 1.28 -14.94 -5.04
N LEU A 635 1.57 -14.43 -3.84
CA LEU A 635 0.98 -14.93 -2.59
C LEU A 635 -0.51 -14.61 -2.50
N ILE A 636 -0.95 -13.38 -2.83
CA ILE A 636 -2.38 -13.01 -2.87
C ILE A 636 -3.13 -13.88 -3.87
N ALA A 637 -2.61 -14.03 -5.09
CA ALA A 637 -3.27 -14.85 -6.10
C ALA A 637 -3.47 -16.30 -5.63
N ARG A 638 -2.59 -16.80 -4.75
CA ARG A 638 -2.66 -18.14 -4.16
C ARG A 638 -3.48 -18.21 -2.87
N SER A 639 -3.77 -17.10 -2.19
CA SER A 639 -4.50 -17.12 -0.92
C SER A 639 -5.95 -17.58 -1.05
N ALA A 640 -6.52 -17.54 -2.26
CA ALA A 640 -7.84 -18.10 -2.58
C ALA A 640 -7.81 -19.62 -2.83
N SER A 641 -6.64 -20.28 -2.79
CA SER A 641 -6.46 -21.70 -3.11
C SER A 641 -6.20 -22.57 -1.86
N GLN A 642 -6.58 -23.85 -1.90
CA GLN A 642 -6.27 -24.84 -0.84
C GLN A 642 -4.87 -25.47 -1.02
N ASP A 643 -3.85 -24.65 -1.32
CA ASP A 643 -2.50 -25.13 -1.57
C ASP A 643 -1.78 -25.52 -0.25
N PRO A 644 -1.37 -26.78 -0.07
CA PRO A 644 -0.73 -27.25 1.17
C PRO A 644 0.67 -26.66 1.40
N THR A 645 1.30 -26.09 0.36
CA THR A 645 2.65 -25.48 0.46
C THR A 645 2.61 -23.99 0.76
N LEU A 646 1.44 -23.35 0.64
CA LEU A 646 1.29 -21.89 0.76
C LEU A 646 1.78 -21.37 2.11
N GLN A 647 1.49 -22.10 3.20
CA GLN A 647 1.92 -21.71 4.53
C GLN A 647 3.44 -21.62 4.65
N GLN A 648 4.16 -22.65 4.19
CA GLN A 648 5.62 -22.70 4.22
C GLN A 648 6.24 -21.61 3.34
N VAL A 649 5.70 -21.42 2.13
CA VAL A 649 6.13 -20.37 1.20
C VAL A 649 5.94 -18.98 1.82
N THR A 650 4.78 -18.74 2.45
CA THR A 650 4.46 -17.48 3.12
C THR A 650 5.41 -17.21 4.28
N LEU A 651 5.69 -18.20 5.12
CA LEU A 651 6.63 -18.06 6.25
C LEU A 651 8.05 -17.73 5.77
N VAL A 652 8.52 -18.36 4.69
CA VAL A 652 9.82 -18.04 4.10
C VAL A 652 9.86 -16.62 3.55
N CYS A 653 8.81 -16.19 2.84
CA CYS A 653 8.71 -14.82 2.35
C CYS A 653 8.68 -13.80 3.50
N CYS A 654 7.89 -14.04 4.55
CA CYS A 654 7.86 -13.20 5.75
C CYS A 654 9.26 -13.06 6.37
N MET A 655 9.99 -14.17 6.55
CA MET A 655 11.35 -14.14 7.08
C MET A 655 12.29 -13.29 6.21
N LEU A 656 12.25 -13.44 4.89
CA LEU A 656 13.07 -12.65 3.98
C LEU A 656 12.71 -11.16 4.02
N PHE A 657 11.42 -10.83 4.16
CA PHE A 657 10.96 -9.46 4.31
C PHE A 657 11.40 -8.85 5.64
N VAL A 658 11.33 -9.59 6.77
CA VAL A 658 11.89 -9.14 8.05
C VAL A 658 13.34 -8.70 7.88
N LEU A 659 14.20 -9.54 7.31
CA LEU A 659 15.61 -9.22 7.13
C LEU A 659 15.84 -8.06 6.15
N SER A 660 15.04 -8.01 5.09
CA SER A 660 15.08 -6.94 4.09
C SER A 660 14.74 -5.58 4.69
N GLU A 661 13.67 -5.49 5.47
CA GLU A 661 13.23 -4.26 6.12
C GLU A 661 14.19 -3.82 7.23
N LEU A 662 14.75 -4.77 8.00
CA LEU A 662 15.80 -4.47 8.98
C LEU A 662 17.05 -3.84 8.33
N MET A 663 17.53 -4.38 7.20
CA MET A 663 18.66 -3.80 6.46
C MET A 663 18.37 -2.40 5.89
N ARG A 664 17.10 -2.12 5.62
CA ARG A 664 16.65 -0.80 5.15
C ARG A 664 16.38 0.18 6.29
N GLY A 665 16.41 -0.28 7.54
CA GLY A 665 16.13 0.52 8.73
C GLY A 665 14.64 0.65 9.08
N TYR A 666 13.75 -0.08 8.40
CA TYR A 666 12.30 -0.07 8.68
C TYR A 666 11.93 -1.10 9.76
N TYR A 667 12.29 -0.80 11.02
CA TYR A 667 12.05 -1.70 12.15
C TYR A 667 10.57 -2.02 12.36
N ASP A 668 9.67 -1.04 12.23
CA ASP A 668 8.22 -1.26 12.39
C ASP A 668 7.69 -2.28 11.38
N LEU A 669 8.01 -2.08 10.09
CA LEU A 669 7.61 -3.00 9.01
C LEU A 669 8.21 -4.40 9.22
N ALA A 670 9.49 -4.47 9.62
CA ALA A 670 10.14 -5.73 9.95
C ALA A 670 9.39 -6.47 11.08
N PHE A 671 9.01 -5.78 12.15
CA PHE A 671 8.27 -6.38 13.25
C PHE A 671 6.82 -6.73 12.89
N THR A 672 6.18 -5.99 11.98
CA THR A 672 4.88 -6.40 11.40
C THR A 672 5.01 -7.72 10.65
N HIS A 673 6.03 -7.88 9.80
CA HIS A 673 6.28 -9.15 9.11
C HIS A 673 6.59 -10.30 10.07
N LEU A 674 7.35 -10.02 11.13
CA LEU A 674 7.68 -11.00 12.18
C LEU A 674 6.42 -11.47 12.91
N ARG A 675 5.58 -10.54 13.39
CA ARG A 675 4.32 -10.86 14.08
C ARG A 675 3.35 -11.64 13.20
N ASN A 676 3.21 -11.24 11.93
CA ASN A 676 2.36 -11.97 10.98
C ASN A 676 2.86 -13.41 10.77
N GLY A 677 4.17 -13.61 10.65
CA GLY A 677 4.76 -14.95 10.56
C GLY A 677 4.54 -15.80 11.83
N LEU A 678 4.71 -15.20 13.01
CA LEU A 678 4.46 -15.86 14.30
C LEU A 678 2.98 -16.25 14.46
N GLN A 679 2.05 -15.40 14.01
CA GLN A 679 0.62 -15.68 14.04
C GLN A 679 0.27 -16.89 13.13
N ILE A 680 0.85 -16.96 11.93
CA ILE A 680 0.69 -18.12 11.04
C ILE A 680 1.19 -19.42 11.69
N LEU A 681 2.32 -19.38 12.42
CA LEU A 681 2.83 -20.55 13.15
C LEU A 681 1.89 -20.96 14.30
N LYS A 682 1.31 -19.98 15.00
CA LYS A 682 0.36 -20.21 16.10
C LYS A 682 -0.93 -20.87 15.62
N ASP A 683 -1.47 -20.39 14.50
CA ASP A 683 -2.73 -20.91 13.92
C ASP A 683 -2.56 -22.32 13.35
N ALA A 684 -1.35 -22.71 12.98
CA ALA A 684 -1.02 -24.08 12.55
C ALA A 684 -0.82 -25.08 13.69
N GLY A 685 -1.04 -24.67 14.95
CA GLY A 685 -0.99 -25.58 16.10
C GLY A 685 0.42 -25.85 16.64
N CYS A 686 1.45 -25.13 16.18
CA CYS A 686 2.80 -25.19 16.74
C CYS A 686 2.84 -24.51 18.13
N ARG A 687 2.35 -25.20 19.17
CA ARG A 687 2.26 -24.66 20.54
C ARG A 687 3.53 -24.86 21.38
N GLN A 688 4.53 -25.63 20.92
CA GLN A 688 5.71 -26.02 21.72
C GLN A 688 6.99 -26.21 20.88
N LEU A 689 8.15 -25.92 21.48
CA LEU A 689 9.46 -26.38 21.02
C LEU A 689 9.64 -27.87 21.44
N PRO A 690 10.02 -28.80 20.56
CA PRO A 690 10.39 -30.15 20.99
C PRO A 690 11.68 -30.15 21.83
N ASP A 691 11.71 -30.99 22.87
CA ASP A 691 12.84 -31.16 23.79
C ASP A 691 14.01 -31.98 23.22
N ALA A 692 13.88 -32.53 22.01
CA ALA A 692 14.90 -33.38 21.38
C ALA A 692 15.35 -32.83 20.02
N CYS A 693 16.65 -32.99 19.72
CA CYS A 693 17.13 -32.97 18.33
C CYS A 693 16.37 -34.04 17.54
N PRO A 694 15.58 -33.71 16.50
CA PRO A 694 14.76 -34.72 15.84
C PRO A 694 15.65 -35.64 15.01
N ALA A 695 15.55 -36.94 15.29
CA ALA A 695 15.93 -37.95 14.31
C ALA A 695 14.87 -38.04 13.19
N HIS A 696 13.56 -37.83 13.44
CA HIS A 696 12.52 -38.07 12.41
C HIS A 696 11.16 -37.35 12.62
N THR A 697 11.14 -36.02 12.62
CA THR A 697 9.96 -35.23 12.18
C THR A 697 10.41 -34.29 11.05
N SER A 698 9.51 -33.82 10.19
CA SER A 698 9.88 -33.09 8.97
C SER A 698 10.84 -31.94 9.34
N THR A 699 12.11 -32.05 8.93
CA THR A 699 13.22 -31.17 9.37
C THR A 699 13.02 -29.70 9.00
N ILE A 700 12.00 -29.43 8.19
CA ILE A 700 11.77 -28.20 7.46
C ILE A 700 10.94 -27.21 8.28
N GLU A 701 9.82 -27.65 8.87
CA GLU A 701 8.96 -26.81 9.70
C GLU A 701 9.68 -26.37 10.97
N GLN A 702 10.46 -27.27 11.60
CA GLN A 702 11.21 -26.95 12.80
C GLN A 702 12.28 -25.87 12.58
N SER A 703 12.93 -25.86 11.42
CA SER A 703 13.99 -24.87 11.15
C SER A 703 13.42 -23.45 10.96
N LEU A 704 12.20 -23.35 10.42
CA LEU A 704 11.46 -22.08 10.33
C LEU A 704 11.01 -21.62 11.72
N VAL A 705 10.43 -22.52 12.53
CA VAL A 705 10.06 -22.24 13.92
C VAL A 705 11.27 -21.74 14.71
N ASP A 706 12.40 -22.45 14.67
CA ASP A 706 13.64 -22.08 15.36
C ASP A 706 14.11 -20.68 14.94
N THR A 707 13.96 -20.30 13.67
CA THR A 707 14.39 -18.99 13.15
C THR A 707 13.44 -17.86 13.58
N PHE A 708 12.13 -18.08 13.49
CA PHE A 708 11.12 -17.12 13.95
C PHE A 708 11.21 -16.89 15.46
N SER A 709 11.38 -17.96 16.26
CA SER A 709 11.60 -17.84 17.70
C SER A 709 12.87 -17.08 18.03
N HIS A 710 13.94 -17.26 17.23
CA HIS A 710 15.18 -16.51 17.43
C HIS A 710 14.99 -15.01 17.16
N LEU A 711 14.31 -14.65 16.07
CA LEU A 711 13.99 -13.25 15.75
C LEU A 711 13.03 -12.62 16.76
N ASP A 712 12.04 -13.37 17.24
CA ASP A 712 11.09 -12.95 18.30
C ASP A 712 11.84 -12.61 19.59
N MET A 713 12.73 -13.50 20.05
CA MET A 713 13.59 -13.29 21.22
C MET A 713 14.44 -12.02 21.08
N GLN A 714 15.05 -11.80 19.92
CA GLN A 714 15.87 -10.60 19.69
C GLN A 714 15.02 -9.31 19.66
N SER A 715 13.77 -9.39 19.21
CA SER A 715 12.87 -8.23 19.17
C SER A 715 12.39 -7.78 20.55
N ALA A 716 12.37 -8.69 21.54
CA ALA A 716 11.93 -8.40 22.91
C ALA A 716 12.77 -7.30 23.59
N TYR A 717 14.06 -7.18 23.24
CA TYR A 717 14.93 -6.11 23.74
C TYR A 717 14.51 -4.72 23.27
N PHE A 718 13.83 -4.61 22.12
CA PHE A 718 13.38 -3.36 21.52
C PHE A 718 11.92 -3.00 21.89
N GLY A 719 11.35 -3.60 22.94
CA GLY A 719 10.03 -3.23 23.47
C GLY A 719 8.83 -3.75 22.67
N VAL A 720 9.02 -4.73 21.80
CA VAL A 720 7.99 -5.27 20.88
C VAL A 720 7.09 -6.29 21.60
N GLY A 721 6.37 -5.88 22.65
CA GLY A 721 5.36 -6.72 23.34
C GLY A 721 5.91 -8.00 24.01
N GLU A 722 5.03 -8.81 24.61
CA GLU A 722 5.41 -10.13 25.11
C GLU A 722 5.71 -11.09 23.94
N PRO A 723 6.74 -11.96 24.04
CA PRO A 723 7.01 -12.98 23.02
C PRO A 723 5.73 -13.77 22.68
N VAL A 724 5.39 -13.85 21.40
CA VAL A 724 4.13 -14.48 20.94
C VAL A 724 4.12 -15.98 21.26
N LEU A 725 5.31 -16.58 21.36
CA LEU A 725 5.52 -17.94 21.86
C LEU A 725 5.95 -17.87 23.34
N PRO A 726 5.08 -18.26 24.29
CA PRO A 726 5.47 -18.26 25.70
C PRO A 726 6.64 -19.21 25.91
N VAL A 727 7.72 -18.73 26.55
CA VAL A 727 8.80 -19.57 27.06
C VAL A 727 8.23 -20.35 28.25
N GLN A 728 7.57 -21.48 27.99
CA GLN A 728 7.28 -22.44 29.06
C GLN A 728 8.62 -23.02 29.52
N LEU A 729 9.00 -22.63 30.74
CA LEU A 729 10.20 -23.10 31.43
C LEU A 729 10.00 -24.54 31.92
N GLY A 730 9.82 -25.47 30.99
CA GLY A 730 9.80 -26.90 31.24
C GLY A 730 11.21 -27.48 31.18
N LEU A 731 12.21 -26.87 31.81
CA LEU A 731 13.48 -27.56 31.98
C LEU A 731 13.32 -28.57 33.13
N SER A 732 13.07 -29.81 32.75
CA SER A 732 13.44 -31.01 33.52
C SER A 732 14.97 -31.13 33.66
N LEU A 733 15.64 -30.07 34.09
CA LEU A 733 16.94 -30.16 34.77
C LEU A 733 16.77 -30.44 36.27
N ARG A 734 15.53 -30.59 36.73
CA ARG A 734 15.18 -31.28 37.97
C ARG A 734 14.87 -32.74 37.66
N GLU A 735 15.92 -33.57 37.67
CA GLU A 735 15.91 -34.96 38.14
C GLU A 735 17.27 -35.61 37.85
N SER A 736 18.28 -35.18 38.60
CA SER A 736 19.21 -36.14 39.19
C SER A 736 19.69 -35.55 40.51
N ASP A 737 19.24 -36.17 41.60
CA ASP A 737 19.69 -35.93 42.98
C ASP A 737 21.19 -36.28 43.19
N GLU A 738 21.95 -36.46 42.12
CA GLU A 738 23.37 -36.78 42.11
C GLU A 738 24.12 -35.78 41.21
N GLY A 739 24.86 -34.87 41.85
CA GLY A 739 26.17 -34.30 41.47
C GLY A 739 26.54 -33.86 40.05
N ASP A 740 26.16 -34.55 38.97
CA ASP A 740 26.77 -34.40 37.64
C ASP A 740 25.75 -33.97 36.57
N ALA A 741 25.83 -32.72 36.14
CA ALA A 741 25.14 -32.24 34.94
C ALA A 741 25.69 -32.99 33.71
N LYS A 742 24.82 -33.61 32.89
CA LYS A 742 25.25 -34.30 31.67
C LYS A 742 25.93 -33.29 30.71
N PRO A 743 27.17 -33.53 30.26
CA PRO A 743 27.85 -32.63 29.34
C PRO A 743 27.18 -32.58 27.97
N PHE A 744 27.08 -31.39 27.39
CA PHE A 744 26.61 -31.22 26.00
C PHE A 744 27.57 -31.92 25.04
N GLN A 745 27.00 -32.60 24.03
CA GLN A 745 27.81 -33.30 23.02
C GLN A 745 28.05 -32.46 21.78
N HIS A 746 27.15 -31.49 21.50
CA HIS A 746 27.18 -30.68 20.29
C HIS A 746 26.92 -29.20 20.59
N VAL A 747 27.58 -28.32 19.83
CA VAL A 747 27.44 -26.85 19.95
C VAL A 747 26.00 -26.39 19.72
N CYS A 748 25.25 -27.06 18.83
CA CYS A 748 23.85 -26.72 18.55
C CYS A 748 22.91 -26.98 19.75
N GLU A 749 23.22 -27.98 20.58
CA GLU A 749 22.47 -28.33 21.78
C GLU A 749 22.66 -27.24 22.84
N ALA A 750 23.92 -26.91 23.13
CA ALA A 750 24.28 -25.83 24.05
C ALA A 750 23.66 -24.49 23.60
N ARG A 751 23.73 -24.16 22.29
CA ARG A 751 23.11 -22.95 21.74
C ARG A 751 21.61 -22.89 22.00
N ARG A 752 20.86 -23.96 21.72
CA ARG A 752 19.39 -23.97 21.91
C ARG A 752 19.00 -23.74 23.36
N VAL A 753 19.75 -24.32 24.31
CA VAL A 753 19.50 -24.10 25.74
C VAL A 753 19.83 -22.65 26.11
N LEU A 754 20.96 -22.12 25.64
CA LEU A 754 21.34 -20.73 25.91
C LEU A 754 20.36 -19.72 25.30
N ASP A 755 19.89 -19.92 24.06
CA ASP A 755 18.93 -19.04 23.38
C ASP A 755 17.62 -18.90 24.21
N ARG A 756 17.16 -19.99 24.85
CA ARG A 756 16.00 -19.97 25.76
C ARG A 756 16.28 -19.20 27.05
N LEU A 757 17.43 -19.45 27.67
CA LEU A 757 17.85 -18.76 28.89
C LEU A 757 18.02 -17.25 28.63
N MET A 758 18.62 -16.90 27.51
CA MET A 758 18.79 -15.53 27.04
C MET A 758 17.46 -14.81 26.90
N GLY A 759 16.46 -15.41 26.25
CA GLY A 759 15.12 -14.83 26.16
C GLY A 759 14.49 -14.58 27.54
N ALA A 760 14.62 -15.53 28.46
CA ALA A 760 14.11 -15.38 29.83
C ALA A 760 14.84 -14.29 30.62
N VAL A 761 16.16 -14.16 30.44
CA VAL A 761 16.98 -13.13 31.07
C VAL A 761 16.68 -11.75 30.48
N PHE A 762 16.55 -11.62 29.17
CA PHE A 762 16.17 -10.35 28.53
C PHE A 762 14.79 -9.89 28.97
N GLN A 763 13.80 -10.79 28.99
CA GLN A 763 12.46 -10.44 29.49
C GLN A 763 12.51 -9.97 30.94
N PHE A 764 13.23 -10.69 31.81
CA PHE A 764 13.41 -10.31 33.20
C PHE A 764 14.14 -8.97 33.33
N HIS A 765 15.24 -8.78 32.60
CA HIS A 765 16.03 -7.56 32.59
C HIS A 765 15.21 -6.36 32.12
N THR A 766 14.47 -6.48 31.01
CA THR A 766 13.60 -5.40 30.51
C THR A 766 12.48 -5.07 31.49
N SER A 767 11.89 -6.06 32.15
CA SER A 767 10.86 -5.83 33.18
C SER A 767 11.41 -5.19 34.45
N VAL A 768 12.64 -5.52 34.86
CA VAL A 768 13.32 -4.85 35.98
C VAL A 768 13.73 -3.44 35.58
N SER A 769 14.23 -3.30 34.35
CA SER A 769 14.63 -2.05 33.72
C SER A 769 13.44 -1.18 33.28
N SER A 770 12.29 -1.31 33.92
CA SER A 770 11.17 -0.39 33.73
C SER A 770 10.56 0.00 35.07
N LEU A 771 11.16 -0.41 36.18
CA LEU A 771 10.68 -0.19 37.53
C LEU A 771 11.53 0.87 38.22
N SER A 772 10.89 1.76 38.95
CA SER A 772 11.58 2.71 39.84
C SER A 772 12.28 1.99 41.00
N PRO A 773 13.30 2.61 41.64
CA PRO A 773 13.95 2.04 42.83
C PRO A 773 12.98 1.69 43.96
N THR A 774 11.90 2.48 44.12
CA THR A 774 10.85 2.21 45.12
C THR A 774 10.02 0.97 44.77
N GLU A 775 9.65 0.79 43.50
CA GLU A 775 8.94 -0.40 43.03
C GLU A 775 9.79 -1.66 43.12
N ILE A 776 11.09 -1.56 42.82
CA ILE A 776 12.05 -2.66 43.01
C ILE A 776 12.09 -3.04 44.49
N SER A 777 12.17 -2.07 45.41
CA SER A 777 12.16 -2.36 46.85
C SER A 777 10.86 -3.06 47.30
N VAL A 778 9.70 -2.68 46.76
CA VAL A 778 8.41 -3.31 47.09
C VAL A 778 8.31 -4.72 46.51
N LYS A 779 8.80 -4.93 45.29
CA LYS A 779 8.72 -6.22 44.57
C LYS A 779 9.95 -7.11 44.82
N TYR A 780 10.91 -6.67 45.66
CA TYR A 780 12.23 -7.28 45.79
C TYR A 780 12.18 -8.78 46.05
N GLY A 781 11.33 -9.25 46.98
CA GLY A 781 11.23 -10.68 47.31
C GLY A 781 10.84 -11.57 46.12
N TYR A 782 9.99 -11.07 45.21
CA TYR A 782 9.65 -11.78 43.97
C TYR A 782 10.78 -11.69 42.94
N LEU A 783 11.32 -10.49 42.73
CA LEU A 783 12.38 -10.23 41.76
C LEU A 783 13.67 -11.00 42.09
N SER A 784 14.09 -10.99 43.36
CA SER A 784 15.29 -11.71 43.83
C SER A 784 15.13 -13.22 43.71
N THR A 785 13.91 -13.74 43.92
CA THR A 785 13.62 -15.17 43.73
C THR A 785 13.76 -15.56 42.26
N ARG A 786 13.23 -14.74 41.35
CA ARG A 786 13.36 -14.97 39.90
C ARG A 786 14.81 -14.82 39.40
N GLN A 787 15.53 -13.80 39.88
CA GLN A 787 16.95 -13.61 39.62
C GLN A 787 17.76 -14.84 40.08
N PHE A 788 17.53 -15.33 41.30
CA PHE A 788 18.21 -16.51 41.83
C PHE A 788 17.95 -17.77 40.99
N ASP A 789 16.70 -17.99 40.57
CA ASP A 789 16.31 -19.10 39.69
C ASP A 789 17.07 -19.05 38.35
N LEU A 790 17.07 -17.89 37.69
CA LEU A 790 17.79 -17.70 36.41
C LEU A 790 19.32 -17.86 36.57
N CYS A 791 19.90 -17.30 37.64
CA CYS A 791 21.31 -17.49 37.98
C CYS A 791 21.66 -18.97 38.20
N SER A 792 20.80 -19.71 38.90
CA SER A 792 20.97 -21.15 39.12
C SER A 792 20.99 -21.92 37.80
N GLN A 793 20.08 -21.58 36.88
CA GLN A 793 20.00 -22.20 35.56
C GLN A 793 21.23 -21.89 34.69
N LEU A 794 21.72 -20.65 34.68
CA LEU A 794 22.96 -20.29 33.96
C LEU A 794 24.21 -20.98 34.54
N ARG A 795 24.27 -21.20 35.87
CA ARG A 795 25.35 -21.98 36.49
C ARG A 795 25.28 -23.45 36.09
N HIS A 796 24.08 -24.02 36.06
CA HIS A 796 23.89 -25.40 35.61
C HIS A 796 24.30 -25.56 34.14
N PHE A 797 23.89 -24.62 33.29
CA PHE A 797 24.32 -24.55 31.89
C PHE A 797 25.85 -24.51 31.76
N SER A 798 26.54 -23.64 32.52
CA SER A 798 28.00 -23.53 32.50
C SER A 798 28.67 -24.87 32.83
N ARG A 799 28.21 -25.58 33.87
CA ARG A 799 28.78 -26.89 34.25
C ARG A 799 28.62 -27.93 33.14
N ALA A 800 27.50 -27.93 32.44
CA ALA A 800 27.26 -28.82 31.30
C ALA A 800 28.04 -28.40 30.03
N PHE A 801 28.36 -27.11 29.88
CA PHE A 801 29.05 -26.55 28.73
C PHE A 801 30.58 -26.63 28.83
N ASP A 802 31.15 -26.50 30.02
CA ASP A 802 32.60 -26.50 30.25
C ASP A 802 33.36 -27.68 29.59
N PRO A 803 32.87 -28.93 29.64
CA PRO A 803 33.54 -30.05 28.97
C PRO A 803 33.54 -29.93 27.44
N LEU A 804 32.45 -29.41 26.86
CA LEU A 804 32.32 -29.18 25.42
C LEU A 804 33.24 -28.04 24.96
N TYR A 805 33.30 -26.94 25.73
CA TYR A 805 34.18 -25.81 25.45
C TYR A 805 35.66 -26.24 25.37
N LYS A 806 36.10 -27.05 26.34
CA LYS A 806 37.47 -27.60 26.39
C LYS A 806 37.77 -28.57 25.24
N SER A 807 36.81 -29.40 24.83
CA SER A 807 37.03 -30.42 23.79
C SER A 807 37.14 -29.81 22.38
N VAL A 808 36.29 -28.83 22.07
CA VAL A 808 36.26 -28.11 20.78
C VAL A 808 37.53 -27.30 20.57
N PHE A 809 38.09 -26.70 21.62
CA PHE A 809 39.33 -25.93 21.52
C PHE A 809 40.51 -26.78 21.03
N ALA A 810 40.52 -28.08 21.35
CA ALA A 810 41.59 -29.02 21.02
C ALA A 810 41.47 -29.67 19.63
N HIS A 811 40.26 -29.85 19.06
CA HIS A 811 40.07 -30.74 17.90
C HIS A 811 39.26 -30.16 16.71
N CYS A 812 38.73 -28.93 16.80
CA CYS A 812 37.74 -28.41 15.84
C CYS A 812 38.23 -27.26 14.94
N GLY A 813 37.46 -26.97 13.88
CA GLY A 813 37.74 -25.90 12.91
C GLY A 813 37.45 -24.49 13.45
N SER A 814 37.89 -23.45 12.71
CA SER A 814 37.76 -22.04 13.15
C SER A 814 36.31 -21.57 13.35
N LYS A 815 35.34 -22.13 12.62
CA LYS A 815 33.90 -21.80 12.77
C LYS A 815 33.32 -22.35 14.08
N GLU A 816 33.64 -23.59 14.44
CA GLU A 816 33.16 -24.22 15.68
C GLU A 816 33.76 -23.55 16.91
N LYS A 817 35.04 -23.15 16.85
CA LYS A 817 35.71 -22.34 17.88
C LYS A 817 35.00 -21.01 18.11
N ARG A 818 34.70 -20.26 17.04
CA ARG A 818 33.87 -19.04 17.13
C ARG A 818 32.52 -19.30 17.79
N GLY A 819 31.86 -20.40 17.42
CA GLY A 819 30.56 -20.76 17.98
C GLY A 819 30.59 -20.98 19.50
N VAL A 820 31.62 -21.66 20.02
CA VAL A 820 31.76 -21.89 21.46
C VAL A 820 32.24 -20.64 22.21
N ASP A 821 33.14 -19.84 21.63
CA ASP A 821 33.57 -18.55 22.18
C ASP A 821 32.38 -17.59 22.31
N LEU A 822 31.46 -17.61 21.32
CA LEU A 822 30.26 -16.79 21.33
C LEU A 822 29.25 -17.24 22.39
N ILE A 823 29.03 -18.55 22.55
CA ILE A 823 28.19 -19.09 23.62
C ILE A 823 28.76 -18.70 24.99
N TYR A 824 30.08 -18.76 25.16
CA TYR A 824 30.75 -18.34 26.38
C TYR A 824 30.61 -16.82 26.64
N LEU A 825 30.80 -15.99 25.61
CA LEU A 825 30.62 -14.54 25.69
C LEU A 825 29.21 -14.16 26.15
N HIS A 826 28.19 -14.78 25.56
CA HIS A 826 26.80 -14.54 25.93
C HIS A 826 26.49 -15.06 27.34
N HIS A 827 26.98 -16.24 27.72
CA HIS A 827 26.83 -16.75 29.09
C HIS A 827 27.43 -15.80 30.13
N LEU A 828 28.63 -15.29 29.88
CA LEU A 828 29.32 -14.33 30.75
C LEU A 828 28.52 -13.02 30.85
N SER A 829 28.04 -12.51 29.72
CA SER A 829 27.24 -11.28 29.65
C SER A 829 25.92 -11.43 30.39
N LEU A 830 25.17 -12.52 30.15
CA LEU A 830 23.90 -12.80 30.82
C LEU A 830 24.06 -13.01 32.33
N SER A 831 25.13 -13.67 32.75
CA SER A 831 25.43 -13.84 34.18
C SER A 831 25.71 -12.49 34.83
N THR A 832 26.48 -11.63 34.15
CA THR A 832 26.77 -10.26 34.62
C THR A 832 25.49 -9.41 34.69
N ILE A 833 24.65 -9.45 33.64
CA ILE A 833 23.33 -8.77 33.62
C ILE A 833 22.49 -9.16 34.84
N LEU A 834 22.38 -10.46 35.12
CA LEU A 834 21.58 -10.92 36.26
C LEU A 834 22.20 -10.53 37.60
N GLU A 835 23.53 -10.53 37.73
CA GLU A 835 24.19 -10.16 38.98
C GLU A 835 24.08 -8.66 39.27
N THR A 836 23.99 -7.81 38.24
CA THR A 836 23.93 -6.36 38.40
C THR A 836 22.52 -5.76 38.39
N CYS A 837 21.52 -6.42 37.78
CA CYS A 837 20.23 -5.78 37.47
C CYS A 837 19.37 -5.35 38.67
N LEU A 838 19.58 -5.91 39.86
CA LEU A 838 18.89 -5.52 41.10
C LEU A 838 19.78 -4.74 42.08
N LEU A 839 21.04 -4.45 41.70
CA LEU A 839 21.97 -3.71 42.54
C LEU A 839 21.73 -2.21 42.43
N ASP A 840 21.99 -1.51 43.53
CA ASP A 840 22.05 -0.06 43.54
C ASP A 840 23.25 0.40 42.67
N ARG A 841 23.01 1.27 41.69
CA ARG A 841 23.96 1.64 40.61
C ARG A 841 25.09 2.57 41.08
N THR A 842 25.49 2.46 42.34
CA THR A 842 26.61 3.21 42.91
C THR A 842 27.91 2.86 42.18
N LYS A 843 28.76 3.88 42.00
CA LYS A 843 30.02 3.74 41.28
C LYS A 843 30.94 2.69 41.92
N GLU A 844 30.91 2.56 43.23
CA GLU A 844 31.68 1.59 44.00
C GLU A 844 31.29 0.14 43.67
N ILE A 845 29.99 -0.14 43.50
CA ILE A 845 29.47 -1.47 43.15
C ILE A 845 29.79 -1.80 41.69
N LEU A 846 29.57 -0.85 40.77
CA LEU A 846 29.85 -1.05 39.35
C LEU A 846 31.36 -1.27 39.08
N ASN A 847 32.23 -0.60 39.82
CA ASN A 847 33.69 -0.79 39.72
C ASN A 847 34.15 -2.21 40.11
N HIS A 848 33.38 -2.95 40.91
CA HIS A 848 33.68 -4.35 41.22
C HIS A 848 33.63 -5.24 39.97
N TYR A 849 32.74 -4.90 39.02
CA TYR A 849 32.51 -5.66 37.79
C TYR A 849 33.38 -5.21 36.61
N THR A 850 34.18 -4.14 36.75
CA THR A 850 35.10 -3.66 35.69
C THR A 850 35.97 -4.75 35.08
N PRO A 851 36.62 -5.65 35.85
CA PRO A 851 37.40 -6.75 35.26
C PRO A 851 36.57 -7.70 34.40
N THR A 852 35.30 -7.93 34.77
CA THR A 852 34.36 -8.76 34.00
C THR A 852 33.98 -8.06 32.70
N PHE A 853 33.69 -6.75 32.74
CA PHE A 853 33.43 -5.96 31.54
C PHE A 853 34.63 -5.93 30.57
N GLU A 854 35.85 -5.77 31.09
CA GLU A 854 37.07 -5.85 30.28
C GLU A 854 37.24 -7.22 29.62
N ASN A 855 36.90 -8.30 30.31
CA ASN A 855 36.94 -9.65 29.77
C ASN A 855 35.92 -9.84 28.63
N ILE A 856 34.69 -9.34 28.80
CA ILE A 856 33.65 -9.36 27.75
C ILE A 856 34.15 -8.64 26.49
N VAL A 857 34.71 -7.43 26.62
CA VAL A 857 35.24 -6.67 25.48
C VAL A 857 36.40 -7.39 24.81
N THR A 858 37.33 -7.93 25.60
CA THR A 858 38.51 -8.66 25.08
C THR A 858 38.11 -9.91 24.31
N LEU A 859 37.13 -10.66 24.81
CA LEU A 859 36.61 -11.84 24.12
C LEU A 859 35.84 -11.46 22.84
N ALA A 860 35.04 -10.40 22.88
CA ALA A 860 34.35 -9.88 21.70
C ALA A 860 35.35 -9.46 20.61
N GLU A 861 36.41 -8.72 20.96
CA GLU A 861 37.48 -8.34 20.04
C GLU A 861 38.20 -9.56 19.45
N ALA A 862 38.46 -10.59 20.25
CA ALA A 862 39.06 -11.84 19.78
C ALA A 862 38.16 -12.58 18.78
N ILE A 863 36.85 -12.65 19.04
CA ILE A 863 35.86 -13.21 18.12
C ILE A 863 35.84 -12.39 16.82
N THR A 864 35.79 -11.06 16.90
CA THR A 864 35.82 -10.17 15.74
C THR A 864 37.11 -10.34 14.92
N ALA A 865 38.27 -10.53 15.57
CA ALA A 865 39.55 -10.74 14.91
C ALA A 865 39.67 -12.12 14.23
N SER A 866 38.87 -13.11 14.66
CA SER A 866 38.89 -14.46 14.10
C SER A 866 38.19 -14.59 12.72
N PHE A 867 37.50 -13.54 12.26
CA PHE A 867 36.92 -13.49 10.92
C PHE A 867 37.96 -13.09 9.88
N THR A 868 38.21 -13.97 8.90
CA THR A 868 39.08 -13.67 7.75
C THR A 868 38.47 -12.61 6.83
N GLU A 869 37.14 -12.64 6.72
CA GLU A 869 36.35 -11.64 6.03
C GLU A 869 35.11 -11.38 6.90
N ARG A 870 34.86 -10.11 7.20
CA ARG A 870 33.82 -9.67 8.14
C ARG A 870 32.46 -9.64 7.42
N PRO A 871 31.48 -10.47 7.83
CA PRO A 871 30.12 -10.42 7.29
C PRO A 871 29.45 -9.07 7.57
N SER A 872 28.67 -8.56 6.62
CA SER A 872 27.80 -7.40 6.78
C SER A 872 26.49 -7.74 7.49
N ILE A 873 26.02 -8.99 7.35
CA ILE A 873 24.79 -9.50 7.96
C ILE A 873 25.00 -10.91 8.52
N LEU A 874 24.49 -11.13 9.73
CA LEU A 874 24.45 -12.39 10.45
C LEU A 874 23.03 -12.56 10.99
N LEU A 875 22.47 -13.78 10.97
CA LEU A 875 21.13 -14.01 11.52
C LEU A 875 21.14 -14.08 13.06
N HIS A 876 22.19 -14.66 13.62
CA HIS A 876 22.32 -14.89 15.04
C HIS A 876 22.93 -13.69 15.76
N MET A 877 22.50 -13.43 17.00
CA MET A 877 23.18 -12.47 17.85
C MET A 877 24.62 -12.91 18.10
N GLY A 878 25.56 -12.01 17.82
CA GLY A 878 26.97 -12.21 18.03
C GLY A 878 27.50 -11.25 19.09
N VAL A 879 28.46 -10.41 18.71
CA VAL A 879 29.20 -9.54 19.64
C VAL A 879 28.51 -8.21 19.92
N ILE A 880 27.50 -7.82 19.13
CA ILE A 880 26.89 -6.48 19.24
C ILE A 880 26.21 -6.29 20.60
N ALA A 881 25.35 -7.21 21.02
CA ALA A 881 24.60 -7.09 22.27
C ALA A 881 25.53 -7.08 23.52
N PRO A 882 26.53 -7.98 23.68
CA PRO A 882 27.52 -7.91 24.74
C PRO A 882 28.30 -6.58 24.79
N LEU A 883 28.74 -6.08 23.64
CA LEU A 883 29.48 -4.82 23.56
C LEU A 883 28.59 -3.61 23.91
N PHE A 884 27.34 -3.63 23.48
CA PHE A 884 26.37 -2.60 23.84
C PHE A 884 26.12 -2.58 25.35
N PHE A 885 25.89 -3.74 25.96
CA PHE A 885 25.75 -3.88 27.41
C PHE A 885 26.96 -3.29 28.17
N VAL A 886 28.19 -3.61 27.76
CA VAL A 886 29.38 -3.02 28.40
C VAL A 886 29.40 -1.49 28.23
N SER A 887 29.03 -0.99 27.04
CA SER A 887 29.08 0.43 26.74
C SER A 887 28.07 1.27 27.53
N THR A 888 26.94 0.69 27.96
CA THR A 888 25.91 1.39 28.75
C THR A 888 26.05 1.17 30.25
N GLU A 889 26.45 -0.02 30.69
CA GLU A 889 26.43 -0.39 32.12
C GLU A 889 27.76 -0.19 32.85
N CYS A 890 28.90 -0.16 32.15
CA CYS A 890 30.20 -0.02 32.82
C CYS A 890 30.41 1.42 33.31
N SER A 891 30.90 1.60 34.55
CA SER A 891 31.22 2.91 35.13
C SER A 891 32.57 3.49 34.65
N GLU A 892 33.45 2.65 34.07
CA GLU A 892 34.80 3.04 33.69
C GLU A 892 34.86 3.54 32.24
N HIS A 893 35.24 4.81 32.06
CA HIS A 893 35.14 5.52 30.79
C HIS A 893 35.96 4.87 29.67
N GLU A 894 37.18 4.42 29.98
CA GLU A 894 38.06 3.77 29.00
C GLU A 894 37.48 2.45 28.47
N VAL A 895 36.84 1.66 29.34
CA VAL A 895 36.23 0.38 28.97
C VAL A 895 34.99 0.59 28.10
N ARG A 896 34.13 1.57 28.44
CA ARG A 896 32.98 1.95 27.61
C ARG A 896 33.41 2.38 26.20
N TRP A 897 34.39 3.27 26.09
CA TRP A 897 34.87 3.73 24.79
C TRP A 897 35.60 2.64 24.01
N ARG A 898 36.28 1.70 24.68
CA ARG A 898 36.83 0.51 24.02
C ARG A 898 35.70 -0.34 23.41
N ALA A 899 34.60 -0.56 24.13
CA ALA A 899 33.44 -1.28 23.60
C ALA A 899 32.78 -0.55 22.41
N ILE A 900 32.61 0.78 22.48
CA ILE A 900 32.08 1.61 21.39
C ILE A 900 32.99 1.54 20.15
N ARG A 901 34.32 1.64 20.34
CA ARG A 901 35.30 1.50 19.25
C ARG A 901 35.23 0.11 18.62
N ALA A 902 35.04 -0.94 19.42
CA ALA A 902 34.87 -2.30 18.92
C ALA A 902 33.62 -2.41 18.03
N LEU A 903 32.47 -1.86 18.47
CA LEU A 903 31.23 -1.78 17.67
C LEU A 903 31.44 -1.05 16.34
N GLN A 904 32.07 0.14 16.38
CA GLN A 904 32.34 0.95 15.18
C GLN A 904 33.37 0.32 14.23
N SER A 905 34.27 -0.52 14.75
CA SER A 905 35.31 -1.17 13.93
C SER A 905 34.76 -2.17 12.93
N TRP A 906 33.55 -2.69 13.17
CA TRP A 906 32.87 -3.64 12.30
C TRP A 906 31.42 -3.21 12.13
N PRO A 907 31.10 -2.31 11.18
CA PRO A 907 29.72 -1.96 10.85
C PRO A 907 29.03 -3.17 10.21
N HIS A 908 28.07 -3.76 10.92
CA HIS A 908 27.30 -4.93 10.51
C HIS A 908 26.02 -5.09 11.34
N ARG A 909 25.20 -6.07 10.91
CA ARG A 909 23.93 -6.44 11.53
C ARG A 909 23.93 -7.88 12.02
N GLU A 910 23.40 -8.10 13.22
CA GLU A 910 23.20 -9.40 13.86
C GLU A 910 21.72 -9.57 14.21
N GLY A 911 20.95 -10.08 13.25
CA GLY A 911 19.48 -10.13 13.29
C GLY A 911 18.87 -8.75 13.45
N THR A 912 18.21 -8.46 14.58
CA THR A 912 17.62 -7.13 14.85
C THR A 912 18.67 -6.08 15.26
N TRP A 913 19.86 -6.51 15.68
CA TRP A 913 20.91 -5.64 16.21
C TRP A 913 21.75 -5.00 15.11
N ASP A 914 21.92 -3.69 15.17
CA ASP A 914 22.79 -2.93 14.27
C ASP A 914 23.90 -2.25 15.05
N SER A 915 25.14 -2.59 14.73
CA SER A 915 26.34 -2.13 15.47
C SER A 915 26.50 -0.61 15.44
N SER A 916 26.23 0.02 14.30
CA SER A 916 26.31 1.47 14.13
C SER A 916 25.23 2.16 14.97
N LEU A 917 24.02 1.59 15.01
CA LEU A 917 22.89 2.15 15.74
C LEU A 917 23.16 2.11 17.24
N VAL A 918 23.53 0.94 17.77
CA VAL A 918 23.76 0.79 19.21
C VAL A 918 25.02 1.51 19.70
N ALA A 919 26.04 1.66 18.85
CA ALA A 919 27.19 2.52 19.16
C ALA A 919 26.78 3.99 19.29
N ARG A 920 25.88 4.48 18.42
CA ARG A 920 25.34 5.84 18.51
C ARG A 920 24.53 6.03 19.78
N ILE A 921 23.68 5.07 20.12
CA ILE A 921 22.89 5.09 21.36
C ILE A 921 23.83 5.19 22.57
N ALA A 922 24.86 4.34 22.65
CA ALA A 922 25.81 4.37 23.76
C ALA A 922 26.54 5.71 23.91
N ILE A 923 26.91 6.35 22.80
CA ILE A 923 27.53 7.69 22.79
C ILE A 923 26.56 8.74 23.35
N GLU A 924 25.28 8.72 22.93
CA GLU A 924 24.28 9.66 23.43
C GLU A 924 23.95 9.41 24.91
N THR A 925 23.96 8.15 25.38
CA THR A 925 23.85 7.81 26.81
C THR A 925 24.96 8.47 27.62
N ILE A 926 26.23 8.32 27.21
CA ILE A 926 27.37 8.95 27.88
C ILE A 926 27.22 10.48 27.92
N LYS A 927 26.78 11.10 26.81
CA LYS A 927 26.58 12.56 26.75
C LYS A 927 25.48 13.03 27.69
N ALA A 928 24.39 12.28 27.83
CA ALA A 928 23.30 12.61 28.73
C ALA A 928 23.76 12.57 30.19
N GLU A 929 24.48 11.52 30.60
CA GLU A 929 25.09 11.38 31.93
C GLU A 929 26.10 12.51 32.23
N GLU A 930 26.90 12.93 31.25
CA GLU A 930 27.84 14.05 31.44
C GLU A 930 27.15 15.41 31.55
N GLN A 931 25.99 15.58 30.93
CA GLN A 931 25.24 16.84 30.94
C GLN A 931 24.53 17.06 32.27
N THR A 932 23.94 16.01 32.86
CA THR A 932 23.32 16.07 34.20
C THR A 932 24.32 16.45 35.29
N VAL A 933 25.56 15.94 35.21
CA VAL A 933 26.66 16.32 36.10
C VAL A 933 27.03 17.81 35.96
N LYS A 934 26.94 18.38 34.75
CA LYS A 934 27.26 19.80 34.49
C LYS A 934 26.17 20.76 34.96
N GLU A 935 24.90 20.34 34.96
CA GLU A 935 23.76 21.16 35.36
C GLU A 935 23.55 21.23 36.89
N GLY A 936 24.49 20.67 37.68
CA GLY A 936 24.49 20.76 39.13
C GLY A 936 23.67 19.68 39.85
N GLY A 937 23.18 18.67 39.12
CA GLY A 937 22.59 17.46 39.70
C GLY A 937 23.65 16.54 40.33
N GLN A 938 23.21 15.61 41.19
CA GLN A 938 24.05 14.46 41.54
C GLN A 938 24.37 13.64 40.28
N SER A 939 25.44 12.84 40.32
CA SER A 939 25.84 11.95 39.22
C SER A 939 24.74 10.92 38.94
N SER A 940 23.77 11.28 38.11
CA SER A 940 22.65 10.41 37.75
C SER A 940 23.02 9.53 36.56
N HIS A 941 22.88 8.22 36.74
CA HIS A 941 23.01 7.23 35.67
C HIS A 941 21.72 7.24 34.85
N VAL A 942 21.84 7.00 33.54
CA VAL A 942 20.68 6.82 32.67
C VAL A 942 20.18 5.39 32.89
N SER A 943 19.12 5.25 33.67
CA SER A 943 18.60 3.95 34.08
C SER A 943 18.09 3.14 32.89
N HIS A 944 17.37 3.80 31.98
CA HIS A 944 16.78 3.19 30.78
C HIS A 944 16.94 4.11 29.59
N ALA A 945 17.29 3.55 28.43
CA ALA A 945 17.29 4.27 27.17
C ALA A 945 16.78 3.38 26.04
N TYR A 946 15.70 3.78 25.37
CA TYR A 946 15.25 3.13 24.14
C TYR A 946 15.10 4.18 23.04
N THR A 947 15.31 3.75 21.81
CA THR A 947 15.18 4.64 20.64
C THR A 947 13.85 4.36 19.95
N THR A 948 13.04 5.40 19.79
CA THR A 948 11.95 5.41 18.82
C THR A 948 12.45 6.16 17.59
N VAL A 949 12.54 5.46 16.46
CA VAL A 949 12.75 6.14 15.17
C VAL A 949 11.37 6.68 14.76
N SER A 950 11.22 7.99 14.66
CA SER A 950 9.94 8.58 14.28
C SER A 950 9.55 8.09 12.87
N PRO A 951 8.32 7.63 12.63
CA PRO A 951 7.86 7.26 11.29
C PRO A 951 7.91 8.42 10.28
N GLU A 952 7.87 9.67 10.78
CA GLU A 952 7.78 10.89 9.97
C GLU A 952 9.15 11.36 9.46
N ASP A 953 10.24 11.07 10.18
CA ASP A 953 11.57 11.57 9.85
C ASP A 953 12.66 10.53 10.18
N GLN A 954 12.94 9.65 9.22
CA GLN A 954 13.92 8.57 9.34
C GLN A 954 15.37 9.04 9.39
N SER A 955 15.61 10.36 9.33
CA SER A 955 16.92 10.97 9.50
C SER A 955 17.29 11.23 10.97
N TYR A 956 16.32 11.10 11.88
CA TYR A 956 16.49 11.31 13.31
C TYR A 956 15.94 10.14 14.15
N GLY A 957 16.69 9.72 15.16
CA GLY A 957 16.24 8.85 16.24
C GLY A 957 15.84 9.68 17.46
N GLN A 958 14.78 9.30 18.16
CA GLN A 958 14.44 9.87 19.46
C GLN A 958 14.85 8.87 20.55
N MET A 959 15.82 9.25 21.37
CA MET A 959 16.22 8.50 22.56
C MET A 959 15.33 8.95 23.71
N VAL A 960 14.50 8.04 24.23
CA VAL A 960 13.75 8.26 25.46
C VAL A 960 14.54 7.63 26.60
N TYR A 961 14.84 8.41 27.63
CA TYR A 961 15.60 7.93 28.77
C TYR A 961 15.13 8.43 30.13
N THR A 962 15.39 7.63 31.16
CA THR A 962 15.07 7.92 32.55
C THR A 962 16.36 8.16 33.34
N LEU A 963 16.37 9.17 34.22
CA LEU A 963 17.49 9.47 35.11
C LEU A 963 17.21 8.93 36.51
N ASP A 964 18.20 8.28 37.13
CA ASP A 964 18.05 7.56 38.41
C ASP A 964 17.61 8.41 39.63
N ASP A 965 17.56 9.75 39.52
CA ASP A 965 17.25 10.66 40.64
C ASP A 965 15.97 11.51 40.46
N GLY A 966 15.17 11.30 39.42
CA GLY A 966 14.15 12.29 39.01
C GLY A 966 12.72 11.84 38.70
N ASP A 967 12.41 10.54 38.58
CA ASP A 967 11.11 10.02 38.06
C ASP A 967 10.62 10.72 36.75
N GLU A 968 11.45 11.52 36.08
CA GLU A 968 11.07 12.38 34.96
C GLU A 968 11.62 11.76 33.66
N VAL A 969 10.70 11.32 32.80
CA VAL A 969 11.04 10.77 31.48
C VAL A 969 11.51 11.90 30.58
N GLN A 970 12.77 11.87 30.18
CA GLN A 970 13.33 12.83 29.22
C GLN A 970 13.42 12.19 27.83
N SER A 971 13.25 13.01 26.79
CA SER A 971 13.46 12.56 25.41
C SER A 971 14.38 13.50 24.68
N ARG A 972 15.31 12.94 23.92
CA ARG A 972 16.29 13.68 23.11
C ARG A 972 16.29 13.16 21.70
N THR A 973 16.08 14.05 20.74
CA THR A 973 16.20 13.74 19.32
C THR A 973 17.66 13.88 18.89
N PHE A 974 18.17 12.88 18.16
CA PHE A 974 19.52 12.84 17.62
C PHE A 974 19.47 12.43 16.15
N SER A 975 20.39 12.94 15.33
CA SER A 975 20.47 12.50 13.93
C SER A 975 21.06 11.09 13.84
N LEU A 976 20.52 10.28 12.94
CA LEU A 976 21.06 8.96 12.59
C LEU A 976 22.27 9.04 11.63
N GLU A 977 22.59 10.23 11.10
CA GLU A 977 23.77 10.50 10.25
C GLU A 977 25.10 10.66 11.01
#